data_AF-A0A5Q0HAE4-F1
#
_entry.id   AF-A0A5Q0HAE4-F1
#
_cell.length_a   1.000
_cell.length_b   1.000
_cell.length_c   1.000
_cell.angle_alpha   90.00
_cell.angle_beta   90.00
_cell.angle_gamma   90.00
#
_symmetry.space_group_name_H-M   'P 1'
#
loop_
_entity.id
_entity.type
_entity.pdbx_description
1 polymer ?
#
loop_
_entity_poly.entity_id
_entity_poly.type
_entity_poly.pdbx_seq_one_letter_code
_entity_poly.pdbx_strand_id
1 'polypeptide(L)'
;MPKRVGRAPVVLDPARPPDGEVELGGLALPEAPTLLCDPKGVVMRASAAAIALAKARSADDLIGRTLGELLVGTADDLRLHQADGALLPVRVVRNQVPGTGLHAVLMVDVSDLARAAEDLRDEQRRLRTVQRVARIGSWEYDPATGVTVWSESHYEMLGVKPGEVVPGAQAVLDVVHPDDYEMVASYWANRALDGNPIDIVYRVVLPDGSLRRIRGVAEAKLRSDGRTQFITGYIRDITDQWSSDRALETERARLLEAQRIARMGSWSYEFPTRAGRPGTVHRSEVLLEMYAELGVVPDDDLLCGVHPEDRGLLEDLRRRLLHGEEGATVEAEVRSQVGDRVYVCRARGESEGGRIIRLHGTIQDVTEARALERQLRQDRRRLADAQKAAQLGVWEWNLQTGEVVWSDMLTDLFGVPRGEHTHYQTYLDLVHPDDRAWVDDLWQQLAGEEVPIQLEHRLVRRDGRVRVFRCYGVVVKGADGRPLAVGTAQDITEQRATETRMKRSSQRFADLVSLTPVGIGLFDEGERLVDANDALCDLLGMDLEQLRGMTASQLTHPDDVGNPLPSIDEMSAAGAERAHRIPQRVLVRRDGVQVYCELHIALSVQDDGRRFWLIVFQDITERRRTAEALRHQATHDELTGLPNRALVKEMLATLLASPERAKVAVLFCDIDNFKRVNDSLGHDAGDELLVALARRLEGGLPAGCTAARLSGDEYVIICENIDAVGGVDKLATTVAGLLRTAVPVHGQLVRVSASIGAAVPNGSRATGNDLLRFADAAMFEAKRSGAGRVALASAALIASADRQVHLEGQLRDALAHDGLALHFQPVVGVDGSVLTAEALVRWPHPDRGLLPPDIFLPVAEQGDLLRELDRWVLRTALKEAAGWPSPGGQPVSVAVNLAGLVPGDPEFVDIVANAIAEADISWDRVVLELVETSLVDLPSRVRQSMDELVGRGIRFAVDDFGTGYSSLARLKDLPAQIIKVDRRFVSGVGNDFSDSAVANAVVDMARAMGRQCVAEGVETATQFHVLRGMGVDAYQGWLFSRPVPPKEFRAVLALGPLHIPRAG
;
A
#
# COMPACT_ATOMS: atom_id res chain seq x y z
N MET A 1 43.79 -4.54 8.83
CA MET A 1 45.07 -5.15 8.39
C MET A 1 45.83 -5.66 9.61
N PRO A 2 46.06 -6.99 9.70
CA PRO A 2 47.42 -7.48 9.90
C PRO A 2 47.80 -8.60 8.91
N LYS A 3 49.11 -8.79 8.81
CA LYS A 3 49.88 -9.40 7.71
C LYS A 3 49.66 -10.91 7.54
N ARG A 4 49.45 -11.35 6.30
CA ARG A 4 49.67 -12.73 5.82
C ARG A 4 51.19 -13.03 5.87
N VAL A 5 51.57 -14.11 6.55
CA VAL A 5 52.89 -14.72 6.45
C VAL A 5 52.73 -16.04 5.70
N GLY A 6 53.35 -16.14 4.52
CA GLY A 6 53.34 -17.35 3.70
C GLY A 6 54.20 -18.46 4.30
N ARG A 7 53.74 -19.70 4.14
CA ARG A 7 54.58 -20.91 4.27
C ARG A 7 54.47 -21.73 2.99
N ALA A 8 55.64 -22.05 2.43
CA ALA A 8 55.84 -22.89 1.26
C ALA A 8 55.58 -24.39 1.57
N PRO A 9 55.26 -25.23 0.57
CA PRO A 9 55.06 -26.65 0.78
C PRO A 9 56.40 -27.39 0.95
N VAL A 10 56.50 -28.24 1.97
CA VAL A 10 57.61 -29.18 2.16
C VAL A 10 57.24 -30.48 1.45
N VAL A 11 58.04 -30.87 0.46
CA VAL A 11 58.02 -32.18 -0.18
C VAL A 11 58.78 -33.16 0.72
N LEU A 12 58.19 -34.32 1.04
CA LEU A 12 58.87 -35.44 1.69
C LEU A 12 58.97 -36.61 0.71
N ASP A 13 60.22 -37.00 0.43
CA ASP A 13 60.64 -38.15 -0.36
C ASP A 13 60.64 -39.43 0.51
N PRO A 14 60.21 -40.62 0.04
CA PRO A 14 60.14 -41.81 0.88
C PRO A 14 61.43 -42.64 0.77
N ALA A 15 62.23 -42.66 1.84
CA ALA A 15 63.34 -43.60 1.99
C ALA A 15 63.01 -44.76 2.97
N ARG A 16 63.44 -45.97 2.58
CA ARG A 16 63.30 -47.30 3.20
C ARG A 16 63.83 -47.39 4.66
N PRO A 17 63.44 -48.43 5.45
CA PRO A 17 63.65 -48.50 6.89
C PRO A 17 65.04 -49.05 7.27
N PRO A 18 65.53 -48.83 8.50
CA PRO A 18 66.54 -49.68 9.10
C PRO A 18 65.88 -50.77 9.96
N ASP A 19 66.33 -52.00 9.75
CA ASP A 19 66.12 -53.13 10.66
C ASP A 19 66.75 -52.84 12.02
N GLY A 20 65.99 -53.07 13.09
CA GLY A 20 66.46 -52.97 14.47
C GLY A 20 65.30 -53.14 15.45
N GLU A 21 65.12 -54.35 15.97
CA GLU A 21 64.25 -54.60 17.12
C GLU A 21 64.73 -53.77 18.32
N VAL A 22 63.90 -52.80 18.74
CA VAL A 22 64.12 -52.05 19.98
C VAL A 22 63.50 -52.86 21.12
N GLU A 23 64.31 -53.36 22.05
CA GLU A 23 63.82 -53.99 23.29
C GLU A 23 63.02 -52.96 24.12
N LEU A 24 61.70 -53.13 24.19
CA LEU A 24 60.74 -52.21 24.83
C LEU A 24 60.59 -52.39 26.36
N GLY A 25 61.48 -53.17 27.01
CA GLY A 25 61.30 -53.68 28.37
C GLY A 25 61.43 -52.68 29.54
N GLY A 26 61.88 -51.44 29.31
CA GLY A 26 62.24 -50.50 30.40
C GLY A 26 61.40 -49.23 30.57
N LEU A 27 60.50 -48.89 29.63
CA LEU A 27 59.74 -47.63 29.69
C LEU A 27 58.42 -47.80 30.47
N ALA A 28 58.30 -47.15 31.62
CA ALA A 28 57.05 -47.05 32.38
C ALA A 28 56.14 -45.97 31.77
N LEU A 29 54.87 -46.30 31.50
CA LEU A 29 53.89 -45.34 31.00
C LEU A 29 53.22 -44.59 32.15
N PRO A 30 52.81 -43.33 31.95
CA PRO A 30 52.06 -42.57 32.95
C PRO A 30 50.72 -43.24 33.29
N GLU A 31 50.22 -43.00 34.50
CA GLU A 31 48.88 -43.45 34.91
C GLU A 31 47.74 -42.76 34.12
N ALA A 32 48.02 -41.63 33.46
CA ALA A 32 47.06 -40.93 32.60
C ALA A 32 46.85 -41.66 31.25
N PRO A 33 45.75 -41.41 30.52
CA PRO A 33 45.42 -42.11 29.28
C PRO A 33 46.44 -41.81 28.17
N THR A 34 47.44 -42.70 28.03
CA THR A 34 48.62 -42.47 27.18
C THR A 34 48.85 -43.65 26.25
N LEU A 35 49.06 -43.35 24.96
CA LEU A 35 49.50 -44.31 23.95
C LEU A 35 50.96 -44.02 23.57
N LEU A 36 51.82 -45.03 23.57
CA LEU A 36 53.18 -44.93 23.05
C LEU A 36 53.19 -45.42 21.61
N CYS A 37 53.57 -44.57 20.68
CA CYS A 37 53.51 -44.83 19.26
C CYS A 37 54.89 -44.74 18.60
N ASP A 38 55.07 -45.46 17.51
CA ASP A 38 56.25 -45.34 16.64
C ASP A 38 56.24 -44.01 15.83
N PRO A 39 57.30 -43.70 15.06
CA PRO A 39 57.33 -42.51 14.20
C PRO A 39 56.23 -42.46 13.13
N LYS A 40 55.65 -43.60 12.75
CA LYS A 40 54.56 -43.71 11.78
C LYS A 40 53.18 -43.59 12.43
N GLY A 41 53.11 -43.48 13.76
CA GLY A 41 51.87 -43.34 14.52
C GLY A 41 51.17 -44.66 14.81
N VAL A 42 51.87 -45.80 14.72
CA VAL A 42 51.38 -47.11 15.15
C VAL A 42 51.55 -47.26 16.65
N VAL A 43 50.49 -47.66 17.36
CA VAL A 43 50.50 -47.84 18.81
C VAL A 43 51.33 -49.07 19.17
N MET A 44 52.36 -48.88 19.98
CA MET A 44 53.26 -49.92 20.47
C MET A 44 52.89 -50.39 21.88
N ARG A 45 52.42 -49.47 22.74
CA ARG A 45 51.94 -49.76 24.11
C ARG A 45 50.83 -48.78 24.50
N ALA A 46 49.93 -49.21 25.38
CA ALA A 46 48.86 -48.38 25.94
C ALA A 46 48.87 -48.44 27.47
N SER A 47 48.62 -47.31 28.15
CA SER A 47 48.41 -47.31 29.61
C SER A 47 47.04 -47.91 29.97
N ALA A 48 46.88 -48.37 31.21
CA ALA A 48 45.61 -48.91 31.69
C ALA A 48 44.46 -47.88 31.56
N ALA A 49 44.75 -46.60 31.81
CA ALA A 49 43.79 -45.52 31.64
C ALA A 49 43.45 -45.25 30.15
N ALA A 50 44.37 -45.50 29.21
CA ALA A 50 44.08 -45.39 27.78
C ALA A 50 43.14 -46.50 27.31
N ILE A 51 43.33 -47.72 27.82
CA ILE A 51 42.46 -48.88 27.56
C ILE A 51 41.05 -48.59 28.08
N ALA A 52 40.95 -48.06 29.31
CA ALA A 52 39.67 -47.66 29.90
C ALA A 52 38.99 -46.51 29.12
N LEU A 53 39.73 -45.47 28.74
CA LEU A 53 39.20 -44.34 27.97
C LEU A 53 38.71 -44.75 26.57
N ALA A 54 39.40 -45.69 25.92
CA ALA A 54 38.98 -46.27 24.64
C ALA A 54 37.92 -47.39 24.79
N LYS A 55 37.57 -47.77 26.03
CA LYS A 55 36.72 -48.93 26.36
C LYS A 55 37.17 -50.24 25.72
N ALA A 56 38.47 -50.39 25.49
CA ALA A 56 39.07 -51.61 24.96
C ALA A 56 39.08 -52.72 26.04
N ARG A 57 39.04 -54.00 25.63
CA ARG A 57 39.02 -55.14 26.58
C ARG A 57 40.42 -55.45 27.09
N SER A 58 41.43 -55.18 26.28
CA SER A 58 42.84 -55.37 26.63
C SER A 58 43.74 -54.39 25.86
N ALA A 59 45.03 -54.37 26.20
CA ALA A 59 46.02 -53.56 25.48
C ALA A 59 46.16 -54.00 24.01
N ASP A 60 45.96 -55.29 23.73
CA ASP A 60 46.12 -55.88 22.40
C ASP A 60 45.10 -55.36 21.38
N ASP A 61 43.96 -54.84 21.85
CA ASP A 61 42.95 -54.21 20.98
C ASP A 61 43.39 -52.84 20.43
N LEU A 62 44.39 -52.22 21.08
CA LEU A 62 44.92 -50.91 20.71
C LEU A 62 46.31 -50.99 20.07
N ILE A 63 47.12 -51.97 20.47
CA ILE A 63 48.48 -52.18 19.93
C ILE A 63 48.40 -52.61 18.46
N GLY A 64 49.27 -52.04 17.61
CA GLY A 64 49.32 -52.29 16.17
C GLY A 64 48.37 -51.42 15.34
N ARG A 65 47.41 -50.72 15.96
CA ARG A 65 46.54 -49.76 15.26
C ARG A 65 47.22 -48.42 15.08
N THR A 66 46.84 -47.69 14.03
CA THR A 66 47.35 -46.33 13.81
C THR A 66 46.54 -45.29 14.58
N LEU A 67 47.17 -44.18 14.97
CA LEU A 67 46.47 -43.06 15.61
C LEU A 67 45.34 -42.50 14.74
N GLY A 68 45.44 -42.61 13.41
CA GLY A 68 44.37 -42.18 12.49
C GLY A 68 43.15 -43.11 12.46
N GLU A 69 43.30 -44.37 12.90
CA GLU A 69 42.16 -45.28 13.10
C GLU A 69 41.47 -45.09 14.45
N LEU A 70 42.22 -44.60 15.45
CA LEU A 70 41.72 -44.40 16.81
C LEU A 70 41.15 -43.00 17.01
N LEU A 71 41.69 -41.98 16.34
CA LEU A 71 41.30 -40.59 16.50
C LEU A 71 40.83 -40.00 15.16
N VAL A 72 39.65 -39.40 15.15
CA VAL A 72 39.03 -38.80 13.97
C VAL A 72 38.67 -37.34 14.26
N GLY A 73 38.86 -36.46 13.28
CA GLY A 73 38.55 -35.04 13.39
C GLY A 73 39.75 -34.14 13.09
N THR A 74 39.53 -32.83 13.24
CA THR A 74 40.59 -31.82 13.05
C THR A 74 41.31 -31.57 14.37
N ALA A 75 42.49 -30.94 14.35
CA ALA A 75 43.31 -30.75 15.55
C ALA A 75 42.58 -30.05 16.72
N ASP A 76 41.55 -29.25 16.43
CA ASP A 76 40.75 -28.50 17.41
C ASP A 76 39.43 -29.22 17.82
N ASP A 77 39.07 -30.33 17.16
CA ASP A 77 37.88 -31.15 17.44
C ASP A 77 38.19 -32.64 17.18
N LEU A 78 39.18 -33.17 17.90
CA LEU A 78 39.58 -34.57 17.84
C LEU A 78 38.62 -35.44 18.67
N ARG A 79 38.24 -36.59 18.13
CA ARG A 79 37.37 -37.56 18.80
C ARG A 79 38.01 -38.95 18.79
N LEU A 80 37.99 -39.61 19.94
CA LEU A 80 38.44 -40.99 20.11
C LEU A 80 37.31 -41.94 19.78
N HIS A 81 37.57 -42.87 18.86
CA HIS A 81 36.72 -44.03 18.63
C HIS A 81 36.83 -44.99 19.81
N GLN A 82 35.76 -45.11 20.57
CA GLN A 82 35.63 -46.13 21.60
C GLN A 82 35.24 -47.47 20.98
N ALA A 83 35.59 -48.58 21.64
CA ALA A 83 35.35 -49.92 21.14
C ALA A 83 33.84 -50.28 21.01
N ASP A 84 32.95 -49.52 21.67
CA ASP A 84 31.49 -49.64 21.56
C ASP A 84 30.91 -48.82 20.38
N GLY A 85 31.76 -48.16 19.59
CA GLY A 85 31.37 -47.36 18.43
C GLY A 85 31.08 -45.88 18.75
N ALA A 86 31.12 -45.48 20.02
CA ALA A 86 30.92 -44.08 20.41
C ALA A 86 32.16 -43.22 20.06
N LEU A 87 31.91 -41.95 19.78
CA LEU A 87 32.94 -40.94 19.56
C LEU A 87 33.04 -40.04 20.80
N LEU A 88 34.16 -40.13 21.51
CA LEU A 88 34.41 -39.30 22.69
C LEU A 88 35.26 -38.08 22.29
N PRO A 89 34.83 -36.84 22.53
CA PRO A 89 35.66 -35.67 22.27
C PRO A 89 36.87 -35.67 23.21
N VAL A 90 38.06 -35.70 22.62
CA VAL A 90 39.33 -35.73 23.35
C VAL A 90 40.29 -34.68 22.84
N ARG A 91 41.04 -34.07 23.74
CA ARG A 91 42.19 -33.27 23.38
C ARG A 91 43.45 -34.10 23.48
N VAL A 92 44.27 -34.05 22.44
CA VAL A 92 45.46 -34.89 22.32
C VAL A 92 46.73 -34.06 22.42
N VAL A 93 47.64 -34.48 23.28
CA VAL A 93 48.98 -33.87 23.42
C VAL A 93 50.02 -34.92 23.04
N ARG A 94 50.86 -34.60 22.04
CA ARG A 94 51.91 -35.50 21.55
C ARG A 94 53.28 -34.99 21.99
N ASN A 95 54.02 -35.81 22.72
CA ASN A 95 55.38 -35.51 23.15
C ASN A 95 56.33 -36.60 22.66
N GLN A 96 57.48 -36.22 22.12
CA GLN A 96 58.51 -37.18 21.72
C GLN A 96 59.22 -37.72 22.97
N VAL A 97 59.43 -39.02 23.03
CA VAL A 97 60.19 -39.66 24.10
C VAL A 97 61.69 -39.50 23.78
N PRO A 98 62.47 -38.78 24.62
CA PRO A 98 63.86 -38.49 24.33
C PRO A 98 64.70 -39.76 24.15
N GLY A 99 65.53 -39.81 23.11
CA GLY A 99 66.48 -40.90 22.89
C GLY A 99 65.91 -42.19 22.28
N THR A 100 64.60 -42.31 22.06
CA THR A 100 63.97 -43.54 21.54
C THR A 100 63.27 -43.38 20.19
N GLY A 101 63.03 -42.14 19.74
CA GLY A 101 62.30 -41.86 18.50
C GLY A 101 60.79 -42.11 18.57
N LEU A 102 60.26 -42.57 19.72
CA LEU A 102 58.84 -42.85 19.93
C LEU A 102 58.07 -41.59 20.35
N HIS A 103 56.75 -41.60 20.19
CA HIS A 103 55.85 -40.52 20.62
C HIS A 103 54.90 -41.01 21.71
N ALA A 104 54.86 -40.30 22.84
CA ALA A 104 53.83 -40.46 23.85
C ALA A 104 52.64 -39.54 23.52
N VAL A 105 51.46 -40.13 23.39
CA VAL A 105 50.22 -39.46 23.00
C VAL A 105 49.26 -39.51 24.17
N LEU A 106 49.11 -38.39 24.87
CA LEU A 106 48.19 -38.22 25.98
C LEU A 106 46.81 -37.78 25.47
N MET A 107 45.76 -38.42 25.94
CA MET A 107 44.37 -38.12 25.57
C MET A 107 43.59 -37.64 26.81
N VAL A 108 42.92 -36.51 26.68
CA VAL A 108 42.12 -35.88 27.74
C VAL A 108 40.67 -35.78 27.28
N ASP A 109 39.74 -36.38 28.02
CA ASP A 109 38.30 -36.20 27.79
C ASP A 109 37.90 -34.73 28.05
N VAL A 110 37.24 -34.11 27.08
CA VAL A 110 36.80 -32.70 27.15
C VAL A 110 35.28 -32.54 27.03
N SER A 111 34.53 -33.62 27.23
CA SER A 111 33.06 -33.66 27.05
C SER A 111 32.33 -32.58 27.87
N ASP A 112 32.70 -32.37 29.14
CA ASP A 112 32.05 -31.37 30.00
C ASP A 112 32.35 -29.92 29.57
N LEU A 113 33.56 -29.67 29.08
CA LEU A 113 33.97 -28.35 28.59
C LEU A 113 33.28 -28.00 27.26
N ALA A 114 33.10 -29.01 26.40
CA ALA A 114 32.37 -28.87 25.14
C ALA A 114 30.89 -28.52 25.39
N ARG A 115 30.23 -29.22 26.33
CA ARG A 115 28.84 -28.93 26.72
C ARG A 115 28.67 -27.52 27.28
N ALA A 116 29.53 -27.09 28.20
CA ALA A 116 29.45 -25.75 28.77
C ALA A 116 29.67 -24.63 27.73
N ALA A 117 30.52 -24.85 26.73
CA ALA A 117 30.74 -23.90 25.65
C ALA A 117 29.55 -23.81 24.69
N GLU A 118 28.83 -24.92 24.48
CA GLU A 118 27.63 -24.98 23.66
C GLU A 118 26.45 -24.29 24.35
N ASP A 119 26.23 -24.56 25.64
CA ASP A 119 25.23 -23.89 26.47
C ASP A 119 25.42 -22.35 26.47
N LEU A 120 26.67 -21.89 26.59
CA LEU A 120 26.98 -20.46 26.55
C LEU A 120 26.71 -19.82 25.18
N ARG A 121 26.97 -20.54 24.08
CA ARG A 121 26.67 -20.05 22.71
C ARG A 121 25.18 -19.97 22.45
N ASP A 122 24.41 -20.92 22.97
CA ASP A 122 22.95 -20.92 22.82
C ASP A 122 22.30 -19.81 23.64
N GLU A 123 22.80 -19.57 24.85
CA GLU A 123 22.34 -18.43 25.65
C GLU A 123 22.70 -17.08 24.99
N GLN A 124 23.89 -16.95 24.41
CA GLN A 124 24.28 -15.77 23.63
C GLN A 124 23.40 -15.57 22.39
N ARG A 125 23.01 -16.64 21.69
CA ARG A 125 22.09 -16.57 20.53
C ARG A 125 20.68 -16.15 20.94
N ARG A 126 20.18 -16.66 22.07
CA ARG A 126 18.87 -16.26 22.64
C ARG A 126 18.86 -14.78 22.99
N LEU A 127 19.89 -14.29 23.69
CA LEU A 127 20.00 -12.87 24.06
C LEU A 127 20.02 -11.95 22.83
N ARG A 128 20.77 -12.30 21.77
CA ARG A 128 20.78 -11.54 20.51
C ARG A 128 19.41 -11.51 19.83
N THR A 129 18.71 -12.63 19.83
CA THR A 129 17.37 -12.72 19.23
C THR A 129 16.36 -11.87 19.99
N VAL A 130 16.36 -11.94 21.32
CA VAL A 130 15.49 -11.12 22.17
C VAL A 130 15.77 -9.63 21.96
N GLN A 131 17.04 -9.23 21.90
CA GLN A 131 17.44 -7.85 21.62
C GLN A 131 16.92 -7.36 20.26
N ARG A 132 17.05 -8.18 19.20
CA ARG A 132 16.58 -7.83 17.86
C ARG A 132 15.05 -7.70 17.80
N VAL A 133 14.32 -8.66 18.38
CA VAL A 133 12.83 -8.65 18.42
C VAL A 133 12.32 -7.46 19.23
N ALA A 134 12.96 -7.16 20.37
CA ALA A 134 12.59 -6.01 21.19
C ALA A 134 13.00 -4.66 20.58
N ARG A 135 13.74 -4.67 19.45
CA ARG A 135 14.42 -3.52 18.85
C ARG A 135 15.27 -2.77 19.88
N ILE A 136 16.10 -3.51 20.63
CA ILE A 136 17.01 -3.01 21.65
C ILE A 136 18.47 -3.24 21.26
N GLY A 137 19.27 -2.17 21.20
CA GLY A 137 20.71 -2.21 20.96
C GLY A 137 21.48 -1.97 22.25
N SER A 138 22.10 -3.00 22.82
CA SER A 138 22.88 -2.85 24.06
C SER A 138 24.30 -2.38 23.80
N TRP A 139 24.87 -1.67 24.76
CA TRP A 139 26.26 -1.25 24.75
C TRP A 139 26.86 -1.28 26.15
N GLU A 140 28.18 -1.44 26.20
CA GLU A 140 28.97 -1.43 27.42
C GLU A 140 30.19 -0.53 27.23
N TYR A 141 30.55 0.24 28.25
CA TYR A 141 31.73 1.09 28.29
C TYR A 141 32.54 0.80 29.55
N ASP A 142 33.84 0.58 29.36
CA ASP A 142 34.82 0.40 30.42
C ASP A 142 35.60 1.71 30.65
N PRO A 143 35.41 2.41 31.78
CA PRO A 143 36.13 3.64 32.08
C PRO A 143 37.64 3.46 32.26
N ALA A 144 38.11 2.26 32.62
CA ALA A 144 39.53 2.00 32.89
C ALA A 144 40.34 1.82 31.60
N THR A 145 39.73 1.22 30.58
CA THR A 145 40.37 0.98 29.27
C THR A 145 39.93 1.99 28.21
N GLY A 146 38.82 2.69 28.43
CA GLY A 146 38.21 3.62 27.48
C GLY A 146 37.50 2.92 26.32
N VAL A 147 37.34 1.60 26.37
CA VAL A 147 36.74 0.80 25.28
C VAL A 147 35.22 0.76 25.43
N THR A 148 34.52 1.00 24.31
CA THR A 148 33.08 0.77 24.19
C THR A 148 32.83 -0.44 23.30
N VAL A 149 31.84 -1.26 23.66
CA VAL A 149 31.37 -2.39 22.86
C VAL A 149 29.89 -2.20 22.58
N TRP A 150 29.48 -2.38 21.34
CA TRP A 150 28.09 -2.30 20.87
C TRP A 150 27.60 -3.67 20.44
N SER A 151 26.33 -3.97 20.70
CA SER A 151 25.66 -5.13 20.09
C SER A 151 25.36 -4.86 18.62
N GLU A 152 25.15 -5.92 17.85
CA GLU A 152 24.84 -5.85 16.41
C GLU A 152 23.61 -4.96 16.15
N SER A 153 22.55 -5.11 16.95
CA SER A 153 21.35 -4.27 16.85
C SER A 153 21.58 -2.79 17.17
N HIS A 154 22.62 -2.45 17.95
CA HIS A 154 22.99 -1.05 18.18
C HIS A 154 23.53 -0.41 16.89
N TYR A 155 24.37 -1.12 16.14
CA TYR A 155 24.85 -0.67 14.83
C TYR A 155 23.70 -0.49 13.83
N GLU A 156 22.78 -1.46 13.76
CA GLU A 156 21.59 -1.41 12.89
C GLU A 156 20.69 -0.20 13.17
N MET A 157 20.53 0.17 14.45
CA MET A 157 19.70 1.32 14.84
C MET A 157 20.29 2.64 14.42
N LEU A 158 21.61 2.77 14.49
CA LEU A 158 22.35 3.95 14.06
C LEU A 158 22.64 3.96 12.55
N GLY A 159 22.31 2.89 11.82
CA GLY A 159 22.50 2.78 10.37
C GLY A 159 23.96 2.62 9.93
N VAL A 160 24.83 2.18 10.84
CA VAL A 160 26.27 1.99 10.59
C VAL A 160 26.60 0.50 10.58
N LYS A 161 27.58 0.03 9.81
CA LYS A 161 27.96 -1.40 9.84
C LYS A 161 29.07 -1.68 10.86
N PRO A 162 29.10 -2.89 11.46
CA PRO A 162 30.21 -3.31 12.31
C PRO A 162 31.55 -3.20 11.57
N GLY A 163 32.49 -2.45 12.15
CA GLY A 163 33.83 -2.22 11.59
C GLY A 163 33.98 -0.97 10.72
N GLU A 164 32.89 -0.27 10.38
CA GLU A 164 32.97 1.04 9.70
C GLU A 164 33.30 2.18 10.66
N VAL A 165 32.83 2.08 11.91
CA VAL A 165 33.04 3.08 12.96
C VAL A 165 33.65 2.43 14.20
N VAL A 166 34.44 3.21 14.94
CA VAL A 166 34.93 2.81 16.27
C VAL A 166 33.79 3.08 17.26
N PRO A 167 33.29 2.06 17.97
CA PRO A 167 32.22 2.24 18.94
C PRO A 167 32.63 3.23 20.02
N GLY A 168 31.75 4.18 20.30
CA GLY A 168 31.98 5.20 21.31
C GLY A 168 31.16 6.45 21.06
N ALA A 169 31.29 7.42 21.97
CA ALA A 169 30.51 8.66 21.95
C ALA A 169 30.55 9.38 20.59
N GLN A 170 31.73 9.48 19.96
CA GLN A 170 31.87 10.21 18.70
C GLN A 170 31.04 9.59 17.58
N ALA A 171 31.06 8.26 17.44
CA ALA A 171 30.29 7.56 16.42
C ALA A 171 28.76 7.71 16.61
N VAL A 172 28.30 7.91 17.86
CA VAL A 172 26.89 8.28 18.12
C VAL A 172 26.66 9.74 17.73
N LEU A 173 27.53 10.65 18.14
CA LEU A 173 27.40 12.09 17.87
C LEU A 173 27.42 12.42 16.37
N ASP A 174 28.15 11.65 15.57
CA ASP A 174 28.25 11.83 14.12
C ASP A 174 26.92 11.56 13.38
N VAL A 175 26.04 10.74 13.98
CA VAL A 175 24.71 10.43 13.43
C VAL A 175 23.58 11.15 14.15
N VAL A 176 23.85 11.86 15.25
CA VAL A 176 22.83 12.61 16.01
C VAL A 176 22.39 13.84 15.24
N HIS A 177 21.08 14.14 15.29
CA HIS A 177 20.53 15.35 14.68
C HIS A 177 21.16 16.62 15.30
N PRO A 178 21.52 17.64 14.51
CA PRO A 178 22.22 18.83 15.00
C PRO A 178 21.59 19.50 16.23
N ASP A 179 20.26 19.64 16.25
CA ASP A 179 19.52 20.20 17.40
C ASP A 179 19.70 19.42 18.72
N ASP A 180 19.91 18.11 18.64
CA ASP A 180 20.03 17.24 19.82
C ASP A 180 21.50 17.03 20.21
N TYR A 181 22.44 17.56 19.42
CA TYR A 181 23.88 17.32 19.57
C TYR A 181 24.40 17.75 20.94
N GLU A 182 24.11 18.98 21.40
CA GLU A 182 24.62 19.47 22.70
C GLU A 182 24.13 18.63 23.88
N MET A 183 22.85 18.22 23.85
CA MET A 183 22.25 17.37 24.88
C MET A 183 22.92 16.00 24.92
N VAL A 184 23.07 15.35 23.76
CA VAL A 184 23.69 14.02 23.67
C VAL A 184 25.20 14.09 23.96
N ALA A 185 25.87 15.18 23.56
CA ALA A 185 27.28 15.41 23.87
C ALA A 185 27.49 15.62 25.37
N SER A 186 26.62 16.39 26.03
CA SER A 186 26.64 16.59 27.49
C SER A 186 26.43 15.26 28.24
N TYR A 187 25.51 14.42 27.76
CA TYR A 187 25.32 13.07 28.26
C TYR A 187 26.61 12.23 28.18
N TRP A 188 27.26 12.21 27.02
CA TRP A 188 28.52 11.49 26.84
C TRP A 188 29.74 12.16 27.49
N ALA A 189 29.65 13.44 27.88
CA ALA A 189 30.69 14.18 28.60
C ALA A 189 30.62 13.95 30.12
N ASN A 190 29.42 13.75 30.67
CA ASN A 190 29.19 13.37 32.08
C ASN A 190 29.45 11.87 32.32
N ARG A 191 30.64 11.37 31.92
CA ARG A 191 31.01 9.94 32.01
C ARG A 191 31.21 9.41 33.43
N ALA A 192 31.25 10.28 34.44
CA ALA A 192 31.23 9.91 35.84
C ALA A 192 29.77 9.87 36.30
N LEU A 193 29.08 8.79 35.96
CA LEU A 193 27.78 8.48 36.55
C LEU A 193 27.95 8.36 38.07
N ASP A 194 27.46 9.33 38.84
CA ASP A 194 27.34 9.27 40.32
C ASP A 194 26.32 8.22 40.80
N GLY A 195 26.08 7.17 40.00
CA GLY A 195 25.08 6.13 40.23
C GLY A 195 23.66 6.44 39.74
N ASN A 196 23.40 7.64 39.19
CA ASN A 196 22.06 7.99 38.71
C ASN A 196 21.76 7.35 37.34
N PRO A 197 20.69 6.58 37.18
CA PRO A 197 20.29 6.03 35.88
C PRO A 197 20.00 7.17 34.91
N ILE A 198 20.47 7.03 33.68
CA ILE A 198 20.22 8.03 32.63
C ILE A 198 19.20 7.47 31.64
N ASP A 199 18.24 8.31 31.27
CA ASP A 199 17.21 8.04 30.28
C ASP A 199 17.06 9.28 29.40
N ILE A 200 17.49 9.16 28.15
CA ILE A 200 17.50 10.26 27.18
C ILE A 200 16.77 9.85 25.90
N VAL A 201 16.11 10.81 25.26
CA VAL A 201 15.49 10.63 23.94
C VAL A 201 16.11 11.63 22.98
N TYR A 202 16.65 11.15 21.86
CA TYR A 202 17.30 11.98 20.86
C TYR A 202 17.07 11.46 19.43
N ARG A 203 17.27 12.32 18.45
CA ARG A 203 17.12 12.00 17.02
C ARG A 203 18.45 11.59 16.41
N VAL A 204 18.41 10.60 15.53
CA VAL A 204 19.53 10.19 14.68
C VAL A 204 19.13 10.28 13.21
N VAL A 205 20.07 10.70 12.38
CA VAL A 205 19.94 10.80 10.92
C VAL A 205 20.63 9.58 10.31
N LEU A 206 19.86 8.75 9.60
CA LEU A 206 20.40 7.58 8.91
C LEU A 206 21.09 7.96 7.58
N PRO A 207 21.91 7.07 7.00
CA PRO A 207 22.59 7.34 5.73
C PRO A 207 21.66 7.64 4.54
N ASP A 208 20.41 7.18 4.58
CA ASP A 208 19.38 7.46 3.58
C ASP A 208 18.67 8.81 3.79
N GLY A 209 19.06 9.57 4.82
CA GLY A 209 18.47 10.86 5.20
C GLY A 209 17.22 10.75 6.07
N SER A 210 16.76 9.54 6.40
CA SER A 210 15.61 9.35 7.29
C SER A 210 15.97 9.64 8.75
N LEU A 211 14.98 10.07 9.53
CA LEU A 211 15.14 10.37 10.95
C LEU A 211 14.57 9.24 11.80
N ARG A 212 15.35 8.76 12.77
CA ARG A 212 14.87 7.88 13.85
C ARG A 212 14.94 8.59 15.19
N ARG A 213 13.97 8.33 16.07
CA ARG A 213 14.01 8.73 17.47
C ARG A 213 14.45 7.56 18.33
N ILE A 214 15.55 7.76 19.03
CA ILE A 214 16.18 6.76 19.88
C ILE A 214 16.00 7.15 21.34
N ARG A 215 15.51 6.22 22.17
CA ARG A 215 15.58 6.31 23.63
C ARG A 215 16.78 5.53 24.11
N GLY A 216 17.76 6.21 24.71
CA GLY A 216 18.93 5.61 25.33
C GLY A 216 18.80 5.58 26.84
N VAL A 217 18.93 4.40 27.44
CA VAL A 217 18.94 4.21 28.89
C VAL A 217 20.28 3.62 29.30
N ALA A 218 20.90 4.11 30.37
CA ALA A 218 22.17 3.58 30.87
C ALA A 218 22.28 3.63 32.39
N GLU A 219 23.00 2.65 32.93
CA GLU A 219 23.30 2.53 34.35
C GLU A 219 24.79 2.26 34.57
N ALA A 220 25.35 2.82 35.64
CA ALA A 220 26.71 2.56 36.06
C ALA A 220 26.74 1.47 37.12
N LYS A 221 27.56 0.45 36.89
CA LYS A 221 27.91 -0.50 37.93
C LYS A 221 29.11 0.03 38.71
N LEU A 222 28.93 0.28 40.00
CA LEU A 222 29.99 0.78 40.89
C LEU A 222 30.78 -0.38 41.52
N ARG A 223 32.09 -0.19 41.74
CA ARG A 223 32.93 -1.04 42.60
C ARG A 223 32.63 -0.75 44.07
N SER A 224 33.09 -1.63 44.96
CA SER A 224 32.95 -1.48 46.41
C SER A 224 33.63 -0.23 47.01
N ASP A 225 34.52 0.44 46.26
CA ASP A 225 35.18 1.70 46.63
C ASP A 225 34.44 2.95 46.11
N GLY A 226 33.27 2.78 45.48
CA GLY A 226 32.46 3.86 44.93
C GLY A 226 32.86 4.33 43.53
N ARG A 227 33.89 3.76 42.89
CA ARG A 227 34.30 4.10 41.52
C ARG A 227 33.56 3.24 40.49
N THR A 228 33.21 3.82 39.34
CA THR A 228 32.51 3.11 38.25
C THR A 228 33.36 1.98 37.68
N GLN A 229 32.82 0.76 37.72
CA GLN A 229 33.42 -0.45 37.16
C GLN A 229 33.15 -0.55 35.65
N PHE A 230 31.88 -0.46 35.24
CA PHE A 230 31.42 -0.45 33.85
C PHE A 230 30.14 0.36 33.75
N ILE A 231 29.87 0.93 32.58
CA ILE A 231 28.59 1.56 32.24
C ILE A 231 27.92 0.69 31.20
N THR A 232 26.71 0.20 31.49
CA THR A 232 25.92 -0.61 30.56
C THR A 232 24.64 0.12 30.23
N GLY A 233 24.28 0.14 28.96
CA GLY A 233 23.06 0.77 28.51
C GLY A 233 22.45 0.07 27.32
N TYR A 234 21.26 0.53 26.94
CA TYR A 234 20.62 0.13 25.72
C TYR A 234 19.97 1.31 25.02
N ILE A 235 19.84 1.20 23.70
CA ILE A 235 19.09 2.11 22.87
C ILE A 235 17.87 1.39 22.30
N ARG A 236 16.76 2.10 22.12
CA ARG A 236 15.54 1.58 21.51
C ARG A 236 15.00 2.59 20.51
N ASP A 237 14.62 2.12 19.33
CA ASP A 237 13.88 2.92 18.37
C ASP A 237 12.43 3.09 18.83
N ILE A 238 12.03 4.35 19.07
CA ILE A 238 10.69 4.74 19.51
C ILE A 238 9.98 5.59 18.46
N THR A 239 10.44 5.61 17.21
CA THR A 239 9.89 6.47 16.15
C THR A 239 8.39 6.25 15.94
N ASP A 240 7.98 4.98 15.75
CA ASP A 240 6.56 4.61 15.52
C ASP A 240 5.69 4.92 16.75
N GLN A 241 6.17 4.53 17.94
CA GLN A 241 5.49 4.76 19.21
C GLN A 241 5.29 6.25 19.47
N TRP A 242 6.34 7.06 19.31
CA TRP A 242 6.30 8.49 19.52
C TRP A 242 5.39 9.20 18.52
N SER A 243 5.37 8.76 17.25
CA SER A 243 4.47 9.33 16.25
C SER A 243 3.00 9.05 16.58
N SER A 244 2.69 7.86 17.10
CA SER A 244 1.33 7.45 17.48
C SER A 244 0.86 8.16 18.75
N ASP A 245 1.71 8.22 19.78
CA ASP A 245 1.42 8.91 21.03
C ASP A 245 1.24 10.42 20.79
N ARG A 246 2.12 11.04 19.98
CA ARG A 246 1.99 12.45 19.64
C ARG A 246 0.77 12.74 18.78
N ALA A 247 0.40 11.85 17.86
CA ALA A 247 -0.83 11.99 17.08
C ALA A 247 -2.06 11.94 17.99
N LEU A 248 -2.09 10.99 18.95
CA LEU A 248 -3.17 10.88 19.92
C LEU A 248 -3.23 12.07 20.88
N GLU A 249 -2.08 12.54 21.39
CA GLU A 249 -2.00 13.74 22.24
C GLU A 249 -2.41 15.01 21.49
N THR A 250 -1.98 15.15 20.23
CA THR A 250 -2.36 16.29 19.39
C THR A 250 -3.86 16.29 19.13
N GLU A 251 -4.44 15.13 18.83
CA GLU A 251 -5.87 15.01 18.59
C GLU A 251 -6.68 15.22 19.88
N ARG A 252 -6.23 14.69 21.03
CA ARG A 252 -6.83 14.98 22.34
C ARG A 252 -6.74 16.45 22.71
N ALA A 253 -5.59 17.09 22.48
CA ALA A 253 -5.40 18.51 22.74
C ALA A 253 -6.27 19.38 21.82
N ARG A 254 -6.41 19.01 20.53
CA ARG A 254 -7.32 19.68 19.60
C ARG A 254 -8.78 19.54 20.03
N LEU A 255 -9.20 18.36 20.50
CA LEU A 255 -10.56 18.14 20.99
C LEU A 255 -10.83 18.94 22.28
N LEU A 256 -9.89 18.97 23.23
CA LEU A 256 -10.00 19.78 24.46
C LEU A 256 -10.00 21.28 24.14
N GLU A 257 -9.16 21.73 23.21
CA GLU A 257 -9.12 23.13 22.82
C GLU A 257 -10.37 23.56 22.06
N ALA A 258 -10.90 22.70 21.17
CA ALA A 258 -12.20 22.92 20.54
C ALA A 258 -13.32 23.00 21.58
N GLN A 259 -13.28 22.16 22.63
CA GLN A 259 -14.21 22.21 23.77
C GLN A 259 -14.08 23.51 24.58
N ARG A 260 -12.87 23.99 24.88
CA ARG A 260 -12.64 25.29 25.56
C ARG A 260 -13.13 26.47 24.74
N ILE A 261 -12.79 26.51 23.44
CA ILE A 261 -13.26 27.55 22.51
C ILE A 261 -14.79 27.57 22.48
N ALA A 262 -15.43 26.40 22.49
CA ALA A 262 -16.88 26.27 22.51
C ALA A 262 -17.53 26.46 23.90
N ARG A 263 -16.73 26.65 24.97
CA ARG A 263 -17.13 26.61 26.39
C ARG A 263 -18.04 25.42 26.71
N MET A 264 -17.60 24.24 26.29
CA MET A 264 -18.37 23.00 26.33
C MET A 264 -17.61 21.88 27.03
N GLY A 265 -18.08 21.48 28.21
CA GLY A 265 -17.53 20.35 28.95
C GLY A 265 -18.31 19.05 28.71
N SER A 266 -17.62 17.92 28.60
CA SER A 266 -18.24 16.58 28.52
C SER A 266 -18.21 15.82 29.85
N TRP A 267 -19.19 14.92 30.04
CA TRP A 267 -19.28 14.01 31.18
C TRP A 267 -19.76 12.62 30.75
N SER A 268 -19.45 11.59 31.53
CA SER A 268 -20.03 10.26 31.41
C SER A 268 -20.37 9.68 32.78
N TYR A 269 -21.34 8.77 32.80
CA TYR A 269 -21.77 8.05 33.98
C TYR A 269 -21.90 6.58 33.67
N GLU A 270 -21.12 5.76 34.37
CA GLU A 270 -21.15 4.30 34.22
C GLU A 270 -22.00 3.68 35.32
N PHE A 271 -23.00 2.89 34.92
CA PHE A 271 -23.85 2.19 35.87
C PHE A 271 -23.09 1.04 36.54
N PRO A 272 -23.29 0.83 37.84
CA PRO A 272 -22.60 -0.23 38.58
C PRO A 272 -23.06 -1.61 38.09
N THR A 273 -22.10 -2.50 37.87
CA THR A 273 -22.36 -3.90 37.45
C THR A 273 -22.93 -4.78 38.58
N ARG A 274 -22.82 -4.37 39.86
CA ARG A 274 -23.41 -5.04 41.04
C ARG A 274 -24.33 -4.11 41.81
N ALA A 275 -25.49 -4.63 42.23
CA ALA A 275 -26.46 -3.90 43.06
C ALA A 275 -25.83 -3.46 44.39
N GLY A 276 -25.91 -2.15 44.70
CA GLY A 276 -25.43 -1.57 45.96
C GLY A 276 -24.08 -0.85 45.90
N ARG A 277 -23.38 -0.78 44.76
CA ARG A 277 -22.26 0.15 44.56
C ARG A 277 -22.72 1.41 43.83
N PRO A 278 -22.23 2.62 44.17
CA PRO A 278 -22.49 3.81 43.38
C PRO A 278 -21.84 3.69 41.98
N GLY A 279 -22.48 4.27 40.96
CA GLY A 279 -21.91 4.37 39.61
C GLY A 279 -20.76 5.37 39.56
N THR A 280 -19.93 5.30 38.51
CA THR A 280 -18.74 6.16 38.37
C THR A 280 -19.03 7.32 37.43
N VAL A 281 -18.78 8.54 37.87
CA VAL A 281 -18.91 9.76 37.05
C VAL A 281 -17.52 10.16 36.53
N HIS A 282 -17.39 10.34 35.22
CA HIS A 282 -16.21 10.97 34.61
C HIS A 282 -16.58 12.34 34.06
N ARG A 283 -15.68 13.31 34.22
CA ARG A 283 -15.84 14.69 33.75
C ARG A 283 -14.59 15.10 33.00
N SER A 284 -14.76 15.78 31.87
CA SER A 284 -13.65 16.40 31.13
C SER A 284 -13.02 17.53 31.95
N GLU A 285 -11.76 17.85 31.64
CA GLU A 285 -11.03 18.97 32.23
C GLU A 285 -11.77 20.30 32.03
N VAL A 286 -12.29 20.54 30.83
CA VAL A 286 -13.09 21.73 30.50
C VAL A 286 -14.36 21.83 31.38
N LEU A 287 -15.01 20.71 31.69
CA LEU A 287 -16.19 20.73 32.58
C LEU A 287 -15.81 21.04 34.03
N LEU A 288 -14.66 20.55 34.50
CA LEU A 288 -14.15 20.86 35.83
C LEU A 288 -13.73 22.32 35.95
N GLU A 289 -13.10 22.88 34.91
CA GLU A 289 -12.81 24.32 34.81
C GLU A 289 -14.10 25.15 34.91
N MET A 290 -15.15 24.77 34.16
CA MET A 290 -16.47 25.43 34.23
C MET A 290 -17.10 25.35 35.62
N TYR A 291 -16.97 24.23 36.34
CA TYR A 291 -17.45 24.13 37.72
C TYR A 291 -16.61 24.94 38.71
N ALA A 292 -15.29 24.97 38.53
CA ALA A 292 -14.39 25.76 39.36
C ALA A 292 -14.69 27.26 39.23
N GLU A 293 -15.01 27.76 38.03
CA GLU A 293 -15.47 29.14 37.82
C GLU A 293 -16.74 29.49 38.60
N LEU A 294 -17.62 28.51 38.80
CA LEU A 294 -18.85 28.68 39.58
C LEU A 294 -18.64 28.50 41.09
N GLY A 295 -17.44 28.12 41.53
CA GLY A 295 -17.16 27.75 42.93
C GLY A 295 -17.86 26.45 43.36
N VAL A 296 -18.28 25.62 42.40
CA VAL A 296 -18.96 24.35 42.66
C VAL A 296 -17.90 23.28 42.84
N VAL A 297 -17.88 22.63 43.99
CA VAL A 297 -17.08 21.43 44.20
C VAL A 297 -17.90 20.25 43.66
N PRO A 298 -17.45 19.59 42.57
CA PRO A 298 -18.21 18.50 41.99
C PRO A 298 -18.20 17.29 42.93
N ASP A 299 -19.39 16.77 43.24
CA ASP A 299 -19.60 15.52 43.96
C ASP A 299 -19.99 14.40 42.96
N ASP A 300 -20.49 13.27 43.46
CA ASP A 300 -20.98 12.19 42.61
C ASP A 300 -22.35 12.50 41.96
N ASP A 301 -22.94 13.67 42.24
CA ASP A 301 -24.15 14.13 41.57
C ASP A 301 -23.81 14.88 40.27
N LEU A 302 -24.42 14.44 39.17
CA LEU A 302 -24.31 15.10 37.86
C LEU A 302 -25.03 16.46 37.84
N LEU A 303 -25.87 16.74 38.83
CA LEU A 303 -26.70 17.95 38.94
C LEU A 303 -26.10 19.04 39.86
N CYS A 304 -24.90 18.82 40.41
CA CYS A 304 -24.31 19.67 41.44
C CYS A 304 -24.13 21.15 41.05
N GLY A 305 -24.02 21.47 39.76
CA GLY A 305 -23.86 22.82 39.23
C GLY A 305 -25.11 23.50 38.68
N VAL A 306 -26.31 22.93 38.86
CA VAL A 306 -27.54 23.37 38.19
C VAL A 306 -28.52 24.04 39.16
N HIS A 307 -29.18 25.10 38.68
CA HIS A 307 -30.17 25.87 39.45
C HIS A 307 -31.26 24.95 40.02
N PRO A 308 -31.65 25.10 41.30
CA PRO A 308 -32.65 24.22 41.93
C PRO A 308 -33.97 24.09 41.17
N GLU A 309 -34.45 25.18 40.56
CA GLU A 309 -35.69 25.20 39.77
C GLU A 309 -35.57 24.41 38.44
N ASP A 310 -34.37 24.31 37.89
CA ASP A 310 -34.12 23.65 36.61
C ASP A 310 -33.72 22.19 36.81
N ARG A 311 -33.53 21.73 38.05
CA ARG A 311 -33.23 20.32 38.37
C ARG A 311 -34.32 19.38 37.87
N GLY A 312 -35.59 19.79 37.93
CA GLY A 312 -36.71 19.02 37.37
C GLY A 312 -36.59 18.78 35.86
N LEU A 313 -35.98 19.71 35.11
CA LEU A 313 -35.71 19.55 33.68
C LEU A 313 -34.64 18.49 33.41
N LEU A 314 -33.65 18.37 34.30
CA LEU A 314 -32.61 17.34 34.19
C LEU A 314 -33.06 15.98 34.70
N GLU A 315 -33.92 15.91 35.72
CA GLU A 315 -34.59 14.67 36.11
C GLU A 315 -35.51 14.16 35.00
N ASP A 316 -36.20 15.06 34.31
CA ASP A 316 -36.97 14.72 33.13
C ASP A 316 -36.07 14.26 31.97
N LEU A 317 -34.97 14.97 31.69
CA LEU A 317 -33.96 14.55 30.72
C LEU A 317 -33.40 13.15 31.06
N ARG A 318 -33.09 12.88 32.34
CA ARG A 318 -32.64 11.57 32.82
C ARG A 318 -33.70 10.48 32.64
N ARG A 319 -34.97 10.77 32.97
CA ARG A 319 -36.08 9.82 32.73
C ARG A 319 -36.24 9.51 31.25
N ARG A 320 -36.18 10.53 30.38
CA ARG A 320 -36.24 10.39 28.93
C ARG A 320 -35.06 9.58 28.38
N LEU A 321 -33.86 9.73 28.94
CA LEU A 321 -32.71 8.90 28.57
C LEU A 321 -32.85 7.44 29.03
N LEU A 322 -33.46 7.20 30.20
CA LEU A 322 -33.62 5.85 30.74
C LEU A 322 -34.75 5.04 30.08
N HIS A 323 -35.72 5.71 29.45
CA HIS A 323 -36.87 5.09 28.80
C HIS A 323 -36.92 5.36 27.29
N GLY A 324 -35.93 6.07 26.75
CA GLY A 324 -35.85 6.45 25.33
C GLY A 324 -35.28 5.32 24.47
N GLU A 325 -35.50 5.43 23.16
CA GLU A 325 -34.90 4.52 22.17
C GLU A 325 -33.37 4.60 22.21
N GLU A 326 -32.73 3.46 21.97
CA GLU A 326 -31.27 3.32 21.98
C GLU A 326 -30.63 4.35 21.02
N GLY A 327 -29.84 5.26 21.60
CA GLY A 327 -29.08 6.25 20.86
C GLY A 327 -29.72 7.62 20.62
N ALA A 328 -30.92 7.88 21.13
CA ALA A 328 -31.53 9.21 21.08
C ALA A 328 -30.73 10.25 21.89
N THR A 329 -30.51 11.43 21.31
CA THR A 329 -29.89 12.58 21.99
C THR A 329 -30.98 13.47 22.56
N VAL A 330 -30.90 13.75 23.86
CA VAL A 330 -31.86 14.60 24.57
C VAL A 330 -31.17 15.88 25.01
N GLU A 331 -31.83 17.02 24.82
CA GLU A 331 -31.32 18.32 25.25
C GLU A 331 -32.24 19.04 26.25
N ALA A 332 -31.63 19.89 27.08
CA ALA A 332 -32.31 20.79 28.01
C ALA A 332 -31.45 22.05 28.24
N GLU A 333 -32.09 23.21 28.23
CA GLU A 333 -31.47 24.45 28.71
C GLU A 333 -31.70 24.57 30.23
N VAL A 334 -30.63 24.85 30.96
CA VAL A 334 -30.65 24.95 32.42
C VAL A 334 -29.76 26.10 32.87
N ARG A 335 -30.07 26.69 34.02
CA ARG A 335 -29.25 27.74 34.60
C ARG A 335 -28.19 27.17 35.53
N SER A 336 -27.10 27.90 35.71
CA SER A 336 -26.12 27.65 36.77
C SER A 336 -26.79 27.61 38.14
N GLN A 337 -26.16 26.98 39.11
CA GLN A 337 -26.66 26.92 40.49
C GLN A 337 -27.07 28.28 41.07
N VAL A 338 -26.36 29.35 40.69
CA VAL A 338 -26.59 30.73 41.15
C VAL A 338 -27.56 31.50 40.23
N GLY A 339 -27.93 30.95 39.07
CA GLY A 339 -28.93 31.50 38.14
C GLY A 339 -28.38 32.55 37.16
N ASP A 340 -27.09 32.84 37.22
CA ASP A 340 -26.39 33.89 36.48
C ASP A 340 -25.92 33.46 35.08
N ARG A 341 -25.72 32.16 34.88
CA ARG A 341 -25.32 31.57 33.61
C ARG A 341 -26.39 30.64 33.07
N VAL A 342 -26.48 30.56 31.75
CA VAL A 342 -27.39 29.69 30.99
C VAL A 342 -26.55 28.65 30.28
N TYR A 343 -26.82 27.39 30.57
CA TYR A 343 -26.17 26.24 30.01
C TYR A 343 -27.13 25.43 29.13
N VAL A 344 -26.60 24.83 28.06
CA VAL A 344 -27.29 23.83 27.24
C VAL A 344 -26.68 22.48 27.56
N CYS A 345 -27.48 21.57 28.10
CA CYS A 345 -27.09 20.20 28.41
C CYS A 345 -27.60 19.26 27.32
N ARG A 346 -26.73 18.41 26.75
CA ARG A 346 -27.10 17.36 25.80
C ARG A 346 -26.57 16.02 26.27
N ALA A 347 -27.35 14.95 26.20
CA ALA A 347 -26.89 13.64 26.61
C ALA A 347 -27.55 12.50 25.81
N ARG A 348 -26.90 11.32 25.87
CA ARG A 348 -27.28 10.09 25.18
C ARG A 348 -26.95 8.87 26.05
N GLY A 349 -27.76 7.82 25.96
CA GLY A 349 -27.53 6.54 26.62
C GLY A 349 -26.90 5.50 25.69
N GLU A 350 -26.07 4.63 26.27
CA GLU A 350 -25.47 3.45 25.66
C GLU A 350 -25.95 2.20 26.40
N SER A 351 -26.52 1.24 25.67
CA SER A 351 -27.09 0.00 26.22
C SER A 351 -26.34 -1.25 25.78
N GLU A 352 -26.37 -2.25 26.64
CA GLU A 352 -25.86 -3.60 26.38
C GLU A 352 -26.92 -4.60 26.91
N GLY A 353 -27.42 -5.48 26.04
CA GLY A 353 -28.46 -6.45 26.40
C GLY A 353 -29.82 -5.85 26.77
N GLY A 354 -30.18 -4.68 26.23
CA GLY A 354 -31.44 -3.97 26.52
C GLY A 354 -31.45 -3.19 27.85
N ARG A 355 -30.29 -3.12 28.53
CA ARG A 355 -30.10 -2.32 29.74
C ARG A 355 -29.06 -1.23 29.46
N ILE A 356 -29.36 0.00 29.86
CA ILE A 356 -28.40 1.11 29.74
C ILE A 356 -27.25 0.88 30.73
N ILE A 357 -26.03 0.82 30.19
CA ILE A 357 -24.78 0.58 30.96
C ILE A 357 -23.96 1.86 31.14
N ARG A 358 -24.13 2.86 30.25
CA ARG A 358 -23.42 4.14 30.32
C ARG A 358 -24.29 5.29 29.80
N LEU A 359 -24.17 6.46 30.41
CA LEU A 359 -24.66 7.73 29.87
C LEU A 359 -23.47 8.62 29.53
N HIS A 360 -23.55 9.37 28.43
CA HIS A 360 -22.56 10.40 28.10
C HIS A 360 -23.26 11.68 27.65
N GLY A 361 -22.69 12.83 27.98
CA GLY A 361 -23.28 14.12 27.66
C GLY A 361 -22.28 15.28 27.63
N THR A 362 -22.77 16.43 27.20
CA THR A 362 -22.06 17.72 27.14
C THR A 362 -22.88 18.80 27.81
N ILE A 363 -22.20 19.81 28.35
CA ILE A 363 -22.77 21.01 28.95
C ILE A 363 -22.04 22.19 28.32
N GLN A 364 -22.78 23.10 27.69
CA GLN A 364 -22.24 24.26 26.99
C GLN A 364 -22.75 25.57 27.61
N ASP A 365 -21.88 26.53 27.89
CA ASP A 365 -22.26 27.89 28.33
C ASP A 365 -22.75 28.74 27.15
N VAL A 366 -24.00 29.20 27.22
CA VAL A 366 -24.63 30.07 26.20
C VAL A 366 -25.06 31.43 26.75
N THR A 367 -24.56 31.81 27.94
CA THR A 367 -24.96 33.03 28.67
C THR A 367 -24.70 34.30 27.87
N GLU A 368 -23.46 34.46 27.39
CA GLU A 368 -23.05 35.63 26.61
C GLU A 368 -23.80 35.71 25.28
N ALA A 369 -23.99 34.57 24.61
CA ALA A 369 -24.75 34.49 23.36
C ALA A 369 -26.20 34.98 23.56
N ARG A 370 -26.86 34.59 24.66
CA ARG A 370 -28.25 34.99 24.96
C ARG A 370 -28.38 36.39 25.55
N ALA A 371 -27.34 36.93 26.18
CA ALA A 371 -27.32 38.30 26.71
C ALA A 371 -27.04 39.34 25.61
N LEU A 372 -26.07 39.09 24.73
CA LEU A 372 -25.80 39.91 23.54
C LEU A 372 -26.98 39.94 22.58
N GLU A 373 -27.66 38.80 22.39
CA GLU A 373 -28.80 38.69 21.49
C GLU A 373 -30.03 39.50 21.96
N ARG A 374 -30.16 39.76 23.26
CA ARG A 374 -31.27 40.53 23.84
C ARG A 374 -31.01 42.03 23.91
N GLN A 375 -29.80 42.44 24.29
CA GLN A 375 -29.50 43.85 24.52
C GLN A 375 -29.11 44.62 23.24
N LEU A 376 -28.53 43.93 22.25
CA LEU A 376 -28.21 44.53 20.94
C LEU A 376 -29.45 44.69 20.06
N ARG A 377 -30.47 43.83 20.23
CA ARG A 377 -31.66 43.82 19.38
C ARG A 377 -32.62 44.97 19.65
N GLN A 378 -32.60 45.56 20.84
CA GLN A 378 -33.74 46.35 21.25
C GLN A 378 -33.57 47.85 21.03
N ASP A 379 -32.49 48.46 21.53
CA ASP A 379 -32.54 49.92 21.68
C ASP A 379 -31.69 50.68 20.67
N ARG A 380 -30.55 50.11 20.26
CA ARG A 380 -29.73 50.71 19.20
C ARG A 380 -30.33 50.53 17.82
N ARG A 381 -31.06 49.44 17.61
CA ARG A 381 -31.62 49.08 16.31
C ARG A 381 -32.84 49.91 15.89
N ARG A 382 -33.31 50.83 16.72
CA ARG A 382 -34.50 51.62 16.37
C ARG A 382 -34.20 53.08 16.16
N LEU A 383 -33.48 53.70 17.09
CA LEU A 383 -33.25 55.14 17.01
C LEU A 383 -32.02 55.48 16.16
N ALA A 384 -30.94 54.71 16.31
CA ALA A 384 -29.74 54.92 15.51
C ALA A 384 -29.94 54.41 14.07
N ASP A 385 -30.68 53.31 13.86
CA ASP A 385 -30.99 52.82 12.50
C ASP A 385 -31.82 53.85 11.72
N ALA A 386 -32.75 54.58 12.33
CA ALA A 386 -33.52 55.60 11.62
C ALA A 386 -32.70 56.84 11.23
N GLN A 387 -31.84 57.34 12.13
CA GLN A 387 -31.04 58.56 11.87
C GLN A 387 -29.76 58.28 11.07
N LYS A 388 -29.14 57.11 11.24
CA LYS A 388 -27.94 56.69 10.51
C LYS A 388 -28.27 56.13 9.12
N ALA A 389 -29.36 55.38 8.94
CA ALA A 389 -29.79 54.95 7.59
C ALA A 389 -30.12 56.14 6.68
N ALA A 390 -30.59 57.25 7.26
CA ALA A 390 -30.79 58.50 6.54
C ALA A 390 -29.52 59.38 6.42
N GLN A 391 -28.37 58.99 6.99
CA GLN A 391 -27.14 59.80 7.09
C GLN A 391 -27.37 61.26 7.53
N LEU A 392 -28.29 61.45 8.47
CA LEU A 392 -28.89 62.75 8.73
C LEU A 392 -28.45 63.27 10.10
N GLY A 393 -27.64 64.33 10.08
CA GLY A 393 -27.29 65.12 11.23
C GLY A 393 -28.29 66.26 11.48
N VAL A 394 -28.36 66.75 12.71
CA VAL A 394 -29.27 67.84 13.11
C VAL A 394 -28.44 68.95 13.72
N TRP A 395 -28.82 70.19 13.46
CA TRP A 395 -28.15 71.37 13.99
C TRP A 395 -29.14 72.42 14.46
N GLU A 396 -28.70 73.25 15.39
CA GLU A 396 -29.44 74.38 15.96
C GLU A 396 -28.50 75.58 16.00
N TRP A 397 -28.93 76.75 15.55
CA TRP A 397 -28.14 77.96 15.44
C TRP A 397 -28.91 79.13 16.06
N ASN A 398 -28.35 79.70 17.13
CA ASN A 398 -28.85 80.88 17.79
C ASN A 398 -28.45 82.14 17.00
N LEU A 399 -29.42 82.83 16.41
CA LEU A 399 -29.19 83.97 15.52
C LEU A 399 -28.77 85.26 16.25
N GLN A 400 -28.98 85.34 17.57
CA GLN A 400 -28.58 86.51 18.37
C GLN A 400 -27.17 86.39 18.93
N THR A 401 -26.79 85.20 19.38
CA THR A 401 -25.45 84.94 19.95
C THR A 401 -24.46 84.41 18.91
N GLY A 402 -24.97 83.91 17.78
CA GLY A 402 -24.19 83.27 16.72
C GLY A 402 -23.73 81.85 17.05
N GLU A 403 -24.16 81.28 18.18
CA GLU A 403 -23.78 79.94 18.64
C GLU A 403 -24.53 78.84 17.88
N VAL A 404 -23.85 77.77 17.52
CA VAL A 404 -24.42 76.62 16.80
C VAL A 404 -24.18 75.34 17.60
N VAL A 405 -25.17 74.47 17.68
CA VAL A 405 -25.12 73.16 18.32
C VAL A 405 -25.36 72.09 17.25
N TRP A 406 -24.51 71.07 17.20
CA TRP A 406 -24.63 69.96 16.26
C TRP A 406 -24.89 68.65 16.99
N SER A 407 -25.69 67.78 16.39
CA SER A 407 -25.82 66.40 16.87
C SER A 407 -24.50 65.64 16.72
N ASP A 408 -24.31 64.58 17.51
CA ASP A 408 -23.13 63.71 17.41
C ASP A 408 -22.90 63.20 15.99
N MET A 409 -23.99 62.80 15.31
CA MET A 409 -23.95 62.38 13.90
C MET A 409 -23.43 63.52 13.01
N LEU A 410 -23.89 64.75 13.23
CA LEU A 410 -23.48 65.87 12.39
C LEU A 410 -22.05 66.34 12.65
N THR A 411 -21.62 66.31 13.91
CA THR A 411 -20.24 66.62 14.31
C THR A 411 -19.25 65.63 13.69
N ASP A 412 -19.61 64.33 13.69
CA ASP A 412 -18.83 63.28 13.03
C ASP A 412 -18.86 63.40 11.49
N LEU A 413 -19.99 63.84 10.94
CA LEU A 413 -20.16 64.11 9.51
C LEU A 413 -19.36 65.35 9.05
N PHE A 414 -19.19 66.36 9.88
CA PHE A 414 -18.38 67.55 9.58
C PHE A 414 -16.91 67.38 9.97
N GLY A 415 -16.56 66.35 10.75
CA GLY A 415 -15.17 66.05 11.11
C GLY A 415 -14.57 67.05 12.09
N VAL A 416 -15.40 67.60 12.96
CA VAL A 416 -14.99 68.57 13.98
C VAL A 416 -14.81 67.86 15.32
N PRO A 417 -13.81 68.23 16.12
CA PRO A 417 -13.66 67.71 17.48
C PRO A 417 -14.94 67.96 18.32
N ARG A 418 -15.44 66.92 18.99
CA ARG A 418 -16.63 67.04 19.86
C ARG A 418 -16.32 67.94 21.06
N GLY A 419 -17.22 68.86 21.38
CA GLY A 419 -17.11 69.78 22.52
C GLY A 419 -16.37 71.09 22.23
N GLU A 420 -15.96 71.34 20.98
CA GLU A 420 -15.52 72.67 20.54
C GLU A 420 -16.73 73.62 20.53
N HIS A 421 -16.59 74.84 21.07
CA HIS A 421 -17.66 75.85 20.97
C HIS A 421 -17.85 76.22 19.51
N THR A 422 -18.91 75.70 18.91
CA THR A 422 -19.21 75.86 17.50
C THR A 422 -20.00 77.14 17.28
N HIS A 423 -19.40 78.10 16.60
CA HIS A 423 -20.09 79.27 16.09
C HIS A 423 -20.38 79.08 14.60
N TYR A 424 -21.29 79.89 14.06
CA TYR A 424 -21.62 79.84 12.64
C TYR A 424 -20.39 79.98 11.73
N GLN A 425 -19.40 80.80 12.12
CA GLN A 425 -18.14 80.92 11.40
C GLN A 425 -17.36 79.60 11.33
N THR A 426 -17.44 78.76 12.36
CA THR A 426 -16.78 77.45 12.40
C THR A 426 -17.36 76.49 11.36
N TYR A 427 -18.67 76.56 11.08
CA TYR A 427 -19.27 75.81 9.99
C TYR A 427 -18.79 76.32 8.63
N LEU A 428 -18.78 77.64 8.42
CA LEU A 428 -18.28 78.24 7.18
C LEU A 428 -16.80 77.93 6.89
N ASP A 429 -15.96 77.86 7.92
CA ASP A 429 -14.54 77.53 7.77
C ASP A 429 -14.34 76.09 7.29
N LEU A 430 -15.30 75.20 7.55
CA LEU A 430 -15.28 73.83 7.03
C LEU A 430 -15.78 73.76 5.59
N VAL A 431 -16.60 74.71 5.15
CA VAL A 431 -17.09 74.73 3.77
C VAL A 431 -15.90 74.84 2.82
N HIS A 432 -15.93 74.14 1.70
CA HIS A 432 -14.85 74.17 0.72
C HIS A 432 -14.58 75.61 0.29
N PRO A 433 -13.31 76.06 0.16
CA PRO A 433 -12.98 77.47 -0.12
C PRO A 433 -13.77 78.07 -1.28
N ASP A 434 -13.91 77.33 -2.39
CA ASP A 434 -14.70 77.74 -3.56
C ASP A 434 -16.21 77.89 -3.29
N ASP A 435 -16.73 77.20 -2.27
CA ASP A 435 -18.16 77.19 -1.95
C ASP A 435 -18.55 78.20 -0.86
N ARG A 436 -17.59 78.71 -0.09
CA ARG A 436 -17.84 79.52 1.12
C ARG A 436 -18.68 80.78 0.89
N ALA A 437 -18.33 81.56 -0.12
CA ALA A 437 -18.90 82.90 -0.32
C ALA A 437 -20.40 82.86 -0.62
N TRP A 438 -20.84 81.89 -1.44
CA TRP A 438 -22.25 81.75 -1.79
C TRP A 438 -23.04 80.98 -0.71
N VAL A 439 -22.40 80.05 0.02
CA VAL A 439 -23.03 79.38 1.15
C VAL A 439 -23.33 80.36 2.28
N ASP A 440 -22.41 81.29 2.57
CA ASP A 440 -22.62 82.32 3.59
C ASP A 440 -23.75 83.28 3.22
N ASP A 441 -23.76 83.82 1.99
CA ASP A 441 -24.81 84.74 1.52
C ASP A 441 -26.22 84.14 1.68
N LEU A 442 -26.37 82.84 1.37
CA LEU A 442 -27.61 82.12 1.61
C LEU A 442 -27.94 82.07 3.10
N TRP A 443 -27.08 81.52 3.96
CA TRP A 443 -27.41 81.43 5.39
C TRP A 443 -27.65 82.79 6.07
N GLN A 444 -27.05 83.89 5.58
CA GLN A 444 -27.38 85.25 6.04
C GLN A 444 -28.79 85.69 5.62
N GLN A 445 -29.28 85.28 4.45
CA GLN A 445 -30.69 85.50 4.05
C GLN A 445 -31.66 84.75 4.98
N LEU A 446 -31.34 83.52 5.41
CA LEU A 446 -32.14 82.80 6.43
C LEU A 446 -32.19 83.60 7.74
N ALA A 447 -31.06 84.17 8.16
CA ALA A 447 -30.96 84.93 9.39
C ALA A 447 -31.65 86.31 9.35
N GLY A 448 -31.61 87.00 8.20
CA GLY A 448 -32.12 88.37 8.04
C GLY A 448 -33.55 88.48 7.52
N GLU A 449 -33.98 87.55 6.66
CA GLU A 449 -35.30 87.57 6.01
C GLU A 449 -36.22 86.42 6.49
N GLU A 450 -35.71 85.53 7.34
CA GLU A 450 -36.41 84.34 7.88
C GLU A 450 -36.92 83.35 6.81
N VAL A 451 -36.31 83.36 5.62
CA VAL A 451 -36.68 82.49 4.50
C VAL A 451 -35.99 81.12 4.64
N PRO A 452 -36.72 79.98 4.64
CA PRO A 452 -36.15 78.64 4.67
C PRO A 452 -35.12 78.38 3.56
N ILE A 453 -34.02 77.71 3.89
CA ILE A 453 -32.92 77.46 2.95
C ILE A 453 -32.63 75.99 2.81
N GLN A 454 -32.44 75.56 1.57
CA GLN A 454 -31.86 74.27 1.23
C GLN A 454 -30.71 74.48 0.25
N LEU A 455 -29.57 73.86 0.55
CA LEU A 455 -28.38 73.96 -0.30
C LEU A 455 -27.55 72.68 -0.27
N GLU A 456 -26.78 72.46 -1.33
CA GLU A 456 -25.82 71.36 -1.44
C GLU A 456 -24.42 71.93 -1.66
N HIS A 457 -23.50 71.67 -0.74
CA HIS A 457 -22.17 72.25 -0.79
C HIS A 457 -21.12 71.27 -0.32
N ARG A 458 -19.88 71.53 -0.72
CA ARG A 458 -18.75 70.73 -0.28
C ARG A 458 -18.26 71.24 1.07
N LEU A 459 -17.97 70.31 1.95
CA LEU A 459 -17.25 70.53 3.20
C LEU A 459 -15.89 69.85 3.09
N VAL A 460 -14.85 70.57 3.48
CA VAL A 460 -13.50 70.07 3.69
C VAL A 460 -13.35 69.79 5.17
N ARG A 461 -13.35 68.51 5.53
CA ARG A 461 -13.05 68.11 6.89
C ARG A 461 -11.60 68.49 7.23
N ARG A 462 -11.28 68.62 8.52
CA ARG A 462 -9.93 68.98 8.98
C ARG A 462 -8.83 67.99 8.57
N ASP A 463 -9.19 66.77 8.17
CA ASP A 463 -8.30 65.77 7.59
C ASP A 463 -8.01 65.97 6.08
N GLY A 464 -8.56 67.04 5.50
CA GLY A 464 -8.42 67.40 4.10
C GLY A 464 -9.40 66.71 3.14
N ARG A 465 -10.29 65.84 3.64
CA ARG A 465 -11.25 65.13 2.79
C ARG A 465 -12.46 65.99 2.46
N VAL A 466 -12.83 65.96 1.19
CA VAL A 466 -14.04 66.62 0.69
C VAL A 466 -15.24 65.68 0.81
N ARG A 467 -16.35 66.23 1.30
CA ARG A 467 -17.66 65.58 1.40
C ARG A 467 -18.74 66.52 0.91
N VAL A 468 -19.81 65.98 0.35
CA VAL A 468 -20.93 66.77 -0.18
C VAL A 468 -22.11 66.64 0.75
N PHE A 469 -22.58 67.78 1.25
CA PHE A 469 -23.67 67.85 2.20
C PHE A 469 -24.85 68.60 1.63
N ARG A 470 -26.02 68.00 1.80
CA ARG A 470 -27.31 68.68 1.65
C ARG A 470 -27.74 69.20 3.00
N CYS A 471 -27.88 70.50 3.13
CA CYS A 471 -28.31 71.14 4.37
C CYS A 471 -29.65 71.84 4.16
N TYR A 472 -30.50 71.77 5.19
CA TYR A 472 -31.78 72.43 5.25
C TYR A 472 -31.88 73.17 6.58
N GLY A 473 -32.33 74.42 6.57
CA GLY A 473 -32.52 75.21 7.78
C GLY A 473 -33.74 76.11 7.71
N VAL A 474 -34.39 76.27 8.86
CA VAL A 474 -35.56 77.14 9.07
C VAL A 474 -35.41 77.89 10.37
N VAL A 475 -35.93 79.12 10.43
CA VAL A 475 -36.02 79.86 11.70
C VAL A 475 -37.30 79.43 12.42
N VAL A 476 -37.14 78.94 13.63
CA VAL A 476 -38.22 78.65 14.56
C VAL A 476 -38.09 79.57 15.78
N LYS A 477 -39.19 79.78 16.51
CA LYS A 477 -39.11 80.46 17.79
C LYS A 477 -38.79 79.44 18.87
N GLY A 478 -37.67 79.66 19.57
CA GLY A 478 -37.28 78.86 20.73
C GLY A 478 -38.30 78.94 21.85
N ALA A 479 -38.17 78.06 22.85
CA ALA A 479 -39.07 78.00 24.00
C ALA A 479 -39.14 79.30 24.82
N ASP A 480 -38.16 80.20 24.65
CA ASP A 480 -38.05 81.52 25.27
C ASP A 480 -38.56 82.68 24.39
N GLY A 481 -39.14 82.38 23.21
CA GLY A 481 -39.70 83.37 22.28
C GLY A 481 -38.68 84.02 21.35
N ARG A 482 -37.40 83.63 21.39
CA ARG A 482 -36.32 84.15 20.54
C ARG A 482 -36.17 83.36 19.24
N PRO A 483 -35.73 83.97 18.14
CA PRO A 483 -35.52 83.27 16.87
C PRO A 483 -34.28 82.35 16.93
N LEU A 484 -34.49 81.06 16.62
CA LEU A 484 -33.51 79.98 16.58
C LEU A 484 -33.59 79.31 15.20
N ALA A 485 -32.50 79.26 14.44
CA ALA A 485 -32.45 78.49 13.21
C ALA A 485 -32.21 77.01 13.54
N VAL A 486 -33.06 76.10 13.10
CA VAL A 486 -32.86 74.65 13.29
C VAL A 486 -32.93 73.95 11.95
N GLY A 487 -32.22 72.84 11.84
CA GLY A 487 -32.06 72.22 10.55
C GLY A 487 -31.42 70.85 10.58
N THR A 488 -31.34 70.28 9.39
CA THR A 488 -30.73 68.98 9.17
C THR A 488 -29.65 69.09 8.12
N ALA A 489 -28.72 68.16 8.16
CA ALA A 489 -27.60 68.11 7.25
C ALA A 489 -27.28 66.65 6.94
N GLN A 490 -27.39 66.30 5.67
CA GLN A 490 -27.26 64.94 5.18
C GLN A 490 -26.04 64.82 4.28
N ASP A 491 -25.17 63.86 4.56
CA ASP A 491 -24.07 63.53 3.64
C ASP A 491 -24.64 62.76 2.45
N ILE A 492 -24.52 63.31 1.25
CA ILE A 492 -25.02 62.69 0.01
C ILE A 492 -23.87 62.19 -0.87
N THR A 493 -22.64 62.13 -0.32
CA THR A 493 -21.44 61.71 -1.06
C THR A 493 -21.59 60.29 -1.58
N GLU A 494 -22.12 59.36 -0.78
CA GLU A 494 -22.35 57.96 -1.21
C GLU A 494 -23.52 57.82 -2.18
N GLN A 495 -24.56 58.65 -2.09
CA GLN A 495 -25.66 58.63 -3.06
C GLN A 495 -25.17 59.07 -4.44
N ARG A 496 -24.37 60.15 -4.49
CA ARG A 496 -23.63 60.55 -5.70
C ARG A 496 -22.64 59.46 -6.14
N ALA A 497 -21.98 58.80 -5.21
CA ALA A 497 -21.10 57.66 -5.51
C ALA A 497 -21.87 56.42 -5.97
N THR A 498 -23.16 56.26 -5.60
CA THR A 498 -24.07 55.17 -6.00
C THR A 498 -24.60 55.40 -7.40
N GLU A 499 -24.97 56.63 -7.74
CA GLU A 499 -25.20 57.07 -9.13
C GLU A 499 -23.96 56.82 -10.00
N THR A 500 -22.78 57.16 -9.46
CA THR A 500 -21.48 56.86 -10.10
C THR A 500 -21.20 55.36 -10.12
N ARG A 501 -21.67 54.59 -9.12
CA ARG A 501 -21.59 53.13 -9.01
C ARG A 501 -22.53 52.45 -9.98
N MET A 502 -23.66 53.06 -10.32
CA MET A 502 -24.64 52.59 -11.29
C MET A 502 -24.09 52.79 -12.70
N LYS A 503 -23.45 53.94 -12.95
CA LYS A 503 -22.56 54.12 -14.12
C LYS A 503 -21.42 53.09 -14.13
N ARG A 504 -20.74 52.86 -13.00
CA ARG A 504 -19.72 51.80 -12.87
C ARG A 504 -20.29 50.38 -12.92
N SER A 505 -21.57 50.16 -12.66
CA SER A 505 -22.21 48.85 -12.67
C SER A 505 -22.65 48.51 -14.08
N SER A 506 -23.10 49.52 -14.84
CA SER A 506 -23.27 49.44 -16.29
C SER A 506 -21.92 49.22 -16.96
N GLN A 507 -20.87 49.94 -16.55
CA GLN A 507 -19.50 49.67 -16.98
C GLN A 507 -19.04 48.28 -16.56
N ARG A 508 -19.25 47.84 -15.32
CA ARG A 508 -18.92 46.49 -14.84
C ARG A 508 -19.70 45.42 -15.56
N PHE A 509 -20.95 45.67 -15.95
CA PHE A 509 -21.72 44.72 -16.74
C PHE A 509 -21.16 44.61 -18.15
N ALA A 510 -20.79 45.74 -18.77
CA ALA A 510 -20.04 45.76 -20.03
C ALA A 510 -18.67 45.05 -19.89
N ASP A 511 -17.93 45.30 -18.81
CA ASP A 511 -16.65 44.67 -18.51
C ASP A 511 -16.84 43.16 -18.23
N LEU A 512 -17.88 42.74 -17.51
CA LEU A 512 -18.21 41.34 -17.25
C LEU A 512 -18.58 40.61 -18.55
N VAL A 513 -19.40 41.21 -19.41
CA VAL A 513 -19.74 40.66 -20.74
C VAL A 513 -18.49 40.57 -21.62
N SER A 514 -17.57 41.53 -21.53
CA SER A 514 -16.32 41.55 -22.30
C SER A 514 -15.26 40.57 -21.76
N LEU A 515 -15.21 40.35 -20.44
CA LEU A 515 -14.26 39.44 -19.77
C LEU A 515 -14.76 38.00 -19.66
N THR A 516 -16.05 37.73 -19.95
CA THR A 516 -16.60 36.38 -19.93
C THR A 516 -15.99 35.58 -21.09
N PRO A 517 -15.36 34.43 -20.84
CA PRO A 517 -14.68 33.62 -21.88
C PRO A 517 -15.67 32.84 -22.78
N VAL A 518 -16.90 33.35 -22.91
CA VAL A 518 -18.01 32.75 -23.65
C VAL A 518 -18.47 33.77 -24.67
N GLY A 519 -18.61 33.36 -25.93
CA GLY A 519 -19.05 34.27 -26.98
C GLY A 519 -20.49 34.71 -26.75
N ILE A 520 -20.79 35.99 -26.86
CA ILE A 520 -22.14 36.54 -26.72
C ILE A 520 -22.43 37.36 -27.95
N GLY A 521 -23.52 37.03 -28.65
CA GLY A 521 -24.00 37.74 -29.82
C GLY A 521 -25.43 38.23 -29.64
N LEU A 522 -25.68 39.46 -30.06
CA LEU A 522 -27.00 40.07 -30.15
C LEU A 522 -27.48 40.01 -31.60
N PHE A 523 -28.66 39.48 -31.86
CA PHE A 523 -29.23 39.41 -33.21
C PHE A 523 -30.58 40.14 -33.28
N ASP A 524 -30.86 40.79 -34.39
CA ASP A 524 -32.14 41.45 -34.63
C ASP A 524 -33.27 40.45 -34.99
N GLU A 525 -34.48 40.96 -35.20
CA GLU A 525 -35.63 40.13 -35.63
C GLU A 525 -35.41 39.43 -36.98
N GLY A 526 -34.47 39.89 -37.80
CA GLY A 526 -34.08 39.28 -39.08
C GLY A 526 -32.92 38.29 -38.97
N GLU A 527 -32.58 37.86 -37.76
CA GLU A 527 -31.47 36.95 -37.43
C GLU A 527 -30.09 37.47 -37.84
N ARG A 528 -29.92 38.79 -37.93
CA ARG A 528 -28.64 39.41 -38.26
C ARG A 528 -27.93 39.86 -36.99
N LEU A 529 -26.64 39.58 -36.90
CA LEU A 529 -25.83 39.98 -35.76
C LEU A 529 -25.72 41.52 -35.72
N VAL A 530 -26.18 42.11 -34.63
CA VAL A 530 -26.16 43.56 -34.35
C VAL A 530 -24.93 43.92 -33.52
N ASP A 531 -24.61 43.08 -32.55
CA ASP A 531 -23.49 43.31 -31.63
C ASP A 531 -22.91 42.00 -31.09
N ALA A 532 -21.66 42.03 -30.66
CA ALA A 532 -20.98 40.87 -30.10
C ALA A 532 -19.89 41.30 -29.10
N ASN A 533 -19.60 40.44 -28.13
CA ASN A 533 -18.42 40.64 -27.27
C ASN A 533 -17.13 40.16 -27.95
N ASP A 534 -15.98 40.58 -27.39
CA ASP A 534 -14.66 40.20 -27.90
C ASP A 534 -14.46 38.68 -27.92
N ALA A 535 -15.00 37.95 -26.94
CA ALA A 535 -14.91 36.50 -26.89
C ALA A 535 -15.57 35.81 -28.10
N LEU A 536 -16.68 36.34 -28.63
CA LEU A 536 -17.29 35.81 -29.86
C LEU A 536 -16.44 36.14 -31.10
N CYS A 537 -15.83 37.32 -31.13
CA CYS A 537 -14.90 37.74 -32.18
C CYS A 537 -13.68 36.81 -32.22
N ASP A 538 -13.06 36.55 -31.07
CA ASP A 538 -11.93 35.64 -30.91
C ASP A 538 -12.31 34.19 -31.24
N LEU A 539 -13.49 33.74 -30.80
CA LEU A 539 -14.02 32.40 -31.09
C LEU A 539 -14.15 32.14 -32.60
N LEU A 540 -14.52 33.16 -33.38
CA LEU A 540 -14.73 33.06 -34.83
C LEU A 540 -13.52 33.54 -35.66
N GLY A 541 -12.55 34.19 -35.03
CA GLY A 541 -11.40 34.81 -35.70
C GLY A 541 -11.80 35.94 -36.66
N MET A 542 -12.90 36.64 -36.35
CA MET A 542 -13.45 37.76 -37.12
C MET A 542 -13.66 38.96 -36.21
N ASP A 543 -13.44 40.16 -36.73
CA ASP A 543 -13.75 41.38 -35.97
C ASP A 543 -15.28 41.67 -35.97
N LEU A 544 -15.71 42.55 -35.06
CA LEU A 544 -17.12 42.92 -34.94
C LEU A 544 -17.70 43.53 -36.22
N GLU A 545 -16.90 44.27 -37.00
CA GLU A 545 -17.37 44.85 -38.26
C GLU A 545 -17.63 43.80 -39.33
N GLN A 546 -16.86 42.72 -39.36
CA GLN A 546 -17.08 41.56 -40.23
C GLN A 546 -18.28 40.72 -39.79
N LEU A 547 -18.46 40.55 -38.48
CA LEU A 547 -19.58 39.77 -37.92
C LEU A 547 -20.92 40.50 -38.05
N ARG A 548 -20.93 41.83 -37.97
CA ARG A 548 -22.15 42.63 -38.07
C ARG A 548 -22.89 42.40 -39.38
N GLY A 549 -24.19 42.13 -39.26
CA GLY A 549 -25.07 41.88 -40.39
C GLY A 549 -25.06 40.44 -40.93
N MET A 550 -24.11 39.59 -40.48
CA MET A 550 -24.11 38.17 -40.81
C MET A 550 -25.32 37.47 -40.19
N THR A 551 -25.91 36.55 -40.93
CA THR A 551 -27.00 35.71 -40.43
C THR A 551 -26.44 34.52 -39.65
N ALA A 552 -27.22 33.97 -38.72
CA ALA A 552 -26.82 32.77 -37.98
C ALA A 552 -26.45 31.58 -38.90
N SER A 553 -27.11 31.47 -40.06
CA SER A 553 -26.80 30.48 -41.09
C SER A 553 -25.43 30.66 -41.75
N GLN A 554 -24.95 31.91 -41.90
CA GLN A 554 -23.62 32.20 -42.46
C GLN A 554 -22.48 31.89 -41.49
N LEU A 555 -22.77 31.87 -40.18
CA LEU A 555 -21.82 31.49 -39.13
C LEU A 555 -21.75 29.96 -38.92
N THR A 556 -22.76 29.23 -39.39
CA THR A 556 -22.92 27.79 -39.21
C THR A 556 -22.25 27.01 -40.35
N HIS A 557 -21.63 25.87 -40.04
CA HIS A 557 -21.04 24.99 -41.04
C HIS A 557 -22.09 24.42 -42.00
N PRO A 558 -21.83 24.33 -43.33
CA PRO A 558 -22.79 23.87 -44.33
C PRO A 558 -23.45 22.51 -44.03
N ASP A 559 -22.69 21.57 -43.45
CA ASP A 559 -23.18 20.23 -43.08
C ASP A 559 -24.11 20.23 -41.85
N ASP A 560 -24.17 21.33 -41.08
CA ASP A 560 -24.97 21.48 -39.86
C ASP A 560 -26.16 22.46 -40.04
N VAL A 561 -26.47 22.81 -41.29
CA VAL A 561 -27.58 23.71 -41.68
C VAL A 561 -28.96 23.06 -41.46
N GLY A 562 -29.02 21.74 -41.21
CA GLY A 562 -30.26 20.98 -41.07
C GLY A 562 -31.08 21.24 -39.79
N ASN A 563 -30.57 22.02 -38.84
CA ASN A 563 -31.26 22.34 -37.60
C ASN A 563 -31.44 23.88 -37.50
N PRO A 564 -32.56 24.46 -37.99
CA PRO A 564 -32.76 25.91 -37.97
C PRO A 564 -32.88 26.45 -36.54
N LEU A 565 -32.63 27.75 -36.34
CA LEU A 565 -32.99 28.41 -35.09
C LEU A 565 -34.52 28.36 -34.90
N PRO A 566 -35.03 28.26 -33.67
CA PRO A 566 -36.46 28.34 -33.42
C PRO A 566 -37.02 29.69 -33.89
N SER A 567 -38.22 29.70 -34.46
CA SER A 567 -38.85 30.94 -34.90
C SER A 567 -39.29 31.81 -33.71
N ILE A 568 -39.36 33.13 -33.92
CA ILE A 568 -39.85 34.10 -32.92
C ILE A 568 -41.28 33.71 -32.45
N ASP A 569 -42.12 33.22 -33.36
CA ASP A 569 -43.50 32.83 -33.07
C ASP A 569 -43.56 31.56 -32.20
N GLU A 570 -42.65 30.60 -32.40
CA GLU A 570 -42.54 29.38 -31.57
C GLU A 570 -42.08 29.67 -30.14
N MET A 571 -41.16 30.63 -29.94
CA MET A 571 -40.68 31.01 -28.61
C MET A 571 -41.58 32.00 -27.87
N SER A 572 -42.50 32.68 -28.57
CA SER A 572 -43.48 33.60 -27.97
C SER A 572 -44.81 32.92 -27.60
N ALA A 573 -45.02 31.66 -28.00
CA ALA A 573 -46.21 30.89 -27.66
C ALA A 573 -46.29 30.61 -26.15
N ALA A 574 -47.50 30.77 -25.59
CA ALA A 574 -47.75 30.59 -24.15
C ALA A 574 -47.46 29.15 -23.71
N GLY A 575 -46.33 28.95 -23.01
CA GLY A 575 -45.87 27.65 -22.50
C GLY A 575 -44.45 27.25 -22.95
N ALA A 576 -43.83 27.98 -23.88
CA ALA A 576 -42.43 27.74 -24.25
C ALA A 576 -41.45 28.20 -23.15
N GLU A 577 -40.38 27.43 -22.91
CA GLU A 577 -39.28 27.85 -22.04
C GLU A 577 -38.70 29.18 -22.56
N ARG A 578 -38.52 30.18 -21.68
CA ARG A 578 -37.98 31.51 -22.03
C ARG A 578 -36.56 31.49 -22.63
N ALA A 579 -35.88 30.35 -22.55
CA ALA A 579 -34.57 30.11 -23.14
C ALA A 579 -34.59 28.77 -23.87
N HIS A 580 -34.15 28.78 -25.14
CA HIS A 580 -33.96 27.60 -25.95
C HIS A 580 -32.49 27.20 -25.95
N ARG A 581 -32.21 25.90 -25.91
CA ARG A 581 -30.86 25.36 -25.89
C ARG A 581 -30.63 24.51 -27.12
N ILE A 582 -29.60 24.84 -27.90
CA ILE A 582 -29.11 23.99 -28.98
C ILE A 582 -27.85 23.29 -28.45
N PRO A 583 -27.91 21.98 -28.15
CA PRO A 583 -26.82 21.28 -27.47
C PRO A 583 -25.52 21.29 -28.26
N GLN A 584 -25.61 21.35 -29.58
CA GLN A 584 -24.47 21.36 -30.47
C GLN A 584 -24.79 22.11 -31.76
N ARG A 585 -23.92 23.08 -32.08
CA ARG A 585 -23.83 23.78 -33.35
C ARG A 585 -22.37 23.79 -33.80
N VAL A 586 -22.12 23.49 -35.06
CA VAL A 586 -20.80 23.62 -35.68
C VAL A 586 -20.70 24.99 -36.33
N LEU A 587 -19.79 25.82 -35.84
CA LEU A 587 -19.46 27.12 -36.42
C LEU A 587 -18.18 27.01 -37.25
N VAL A 588 -18.01 27.94 -38.18
CA VAL A 588 -16.82 28.02 -39.02
C VAL A 588 -16.03 29.28 -38.68
N ARG A 589 -14.78 29.10 -38.26
CA ARG A 589 -13.84 30.22 -38.11
C ARG A 589 -13.43 30.77 -39.47
N ARG A 590 -12.90 31.99 -39.47
CA ARG A 590 -12.36 32.63 -40.68
C ARG A 590 -11.28 31.80 -41.40
N ASP A 591 -10.50 31.02 -40.66
CA ASP A 591 -9.44 30.13 -41.18
C ASP A 591 -9.99 28.78 -41.72
N GLY A 592 -11.30 28.56 -41.66
CA GLY A 592 -11.96 27.32 -42.07
C GLY A 592 -11.97 26.23 -40.99
N VAL A 593 -11.41 26.48 -39.80
CA VAL A 593 -11.43 25.52 -38.69
C VAL A 593 -12.84 25.45 -38.10
N GLN A 594 -13.33 24.22 -37.89
CA GLN A 594 -14.62 23.98 -37.25
C GLN A 594 -14.51 24.16 -35.73
N VAL A 595 -15.49 24.84 -35.15
CA VAL A 595 -15.64 25.03 -33.71
C VAL A 595 -16.99 24.48 -33.27
N TYR A 596 -17.00 23.69 -32.21
CA TYR A 596 -18.23 23.13 -31.66
C TYR A 596 -18.73 24.02 -30.54
N CYS A 597 -19.95 24.55 -30.69
CA CYS A 597 -20.56 25.43 -29.72
C CYS A 597 -21.87 24.87 -29.20
N GLU A 598 -22.07 24.99 -27.90
CA GLU A 598 -23.38 24.89 -27.27
C GLU A 598 -24.01 26.28 -27.29
N LEU A 599 -25.26 26.39 -27.77
CA LEU A 599 -25.96 27.67 -27.87
C LEU A 599 -27.07 27.78 -26.82
N HIS A 600 -27.06 28.88 -26.08
CA HIS A 600 -28.19 29.29 -25.25
C HIS A 600 -28.84 30.53 -25.86
N ILE A 601 -30.10 30.40 -26.25
CA ILE A 601 -30.83 31.40 -27.02
C ILE A 601 -31.96 31.94 -26.14
N ALA A 602 -31.97 33.23 -25.91
CA ALA A 602 -33.05 33.92 -25.22
C ALA A 602 -33.62 35.02 -26.10
N LEU A 603 -34.95 35.13 -26.14
CA LEU A 603 -35.62 36.27 -26.73
C LEU A 603 -35.81 37.34 -25.65
N SER A 604 -35.35 38.55 -25.93
CA SER A 604 -35.50 39.69 -25.03
C SER A 604 -36.17 40.86 -25.73
N VAL A 605 -36.75 41.76 -24.94
CA VAL A 605 -37.48 42.94 -25.41
C VAL A 605 -36.82 44.18 -24.81
N GLN A 606 -36.47 45.14 -25.66
CA GLN A 606 -36.02 46.45 -25.20
C GLN A 606 -37.20 47.27 -24.66
N ASP A 607 -36.90 48.34 -23.91
CA ASP A 607 -37.91 49.24 -23.34
C ASP A 607 -38.82 49.89 -24.42
N ASP A 608 -38.37 49.95 -25.67
CA ASP A 608 -39.11 50.48 -26.83
C ASP A 608 -40.01 49.43 -27.52
N GLY A 609 -40.03 48.19 -27.02
CA GLY A 609 -40.82 47.09 -27.56
C GLY A 609 -40.14 46.31 -28.68
N ARG A 610 -38.94 46.70 -29.14
CA ARG A 610 -38.18 45.93 -30.14
C ARG A 610 -37.64 44.65 -29.53
N ARG A 611 -37.81 43.55 -30.25
CA ARG A 611 -37.31 42.23 -29.83
C ARG A 611 -35.94 42.00 -30.43
N PHE A 612 -35.08 41.34 -29.67
CA PHE A 612 -33.77 40.89 -30.11
C PHE A 612 -33.46 39.54 -29.49
N TRP A 613 -32.60 38.80 -30.18
CA TRP A 613 -32.07 37.53 -29.72
C TRP A 613 -30.76 37.75 -28.99
N LEU A 614 -30.64 37.19 -27.79
CA LEU A 614 -29.37 37.05 -27.10
C LEU A 614 -28.94 35.60 -27.24
N ILE A 615 -27.82 35.36 -27.92
CA ILE A 615 -27.25 34.03 -28.10
C ILE A 615 -25.89 33.97 -27.41
N VAL A 616 -25.78 33.03 -26.47
CA VAL A 616 -24.52 32.68 -25.81
C VAL A 616 -23.93 31.46 -26.50
N PHE A 617 -22.68 31.58 -26.95
CA PHE A 617 -21.88 30.61 -27.67
C PHE A 617 -20.81 30.05 -26.72
N GLN A 618 -21.04 28.87 -26.17
CA GLN A 618 -20.07 28.18 -25.35
C GLN A 618 -19.25 27.22 -26.19
N ASP A 619 -17.93 27.48 -26.31
CA ASP A 619 -17.01 26.55 -26.96
C ASP A 619 -16.91 25.25 -26.15
N ILE A 620 -17.33 24.15 -26.76
CA ILE A 620 -17.25 22.80 -26.21
C ILE A 620 -16.24 21.95 -26.99
N THR A 621 -15.41 22.55 -27.85
CA THR A 621 -14.46 21.84 -28.70
C THR A 621 -13.46 21.03 -27.88
N GLU A 622 -12.85 21.62 -26.86
CA GLU A 622 -11.87 20.92 -26.00
C GLU A 622 -12.54 19.86 -25.10
N ARG A 623 -13.72 20.18 -24.55
CA ARG A 623 -14.53 19.24 -23.79
C ARG A 623 -14.94 18.04 -24.65
N ARG A 624 -15.30 18.26 -25.91
CA ARG A 624 -15.64 17.20 -26.87
C ARG A 624 -14.41 16.40 -27.25
N ARG A 625 -13.27 17.03 -27.57
CA ARG A 625 -12.00 16.33 -27.84
C ARG A 625 -11.58 15.46 -26.66
N THR A 626 -11.74 15.96 -25.44
CA THR A 626 -11.44 15.21 -24.21
C THR A 626 -12.43 14.07 -24.00
N ALA A 627 -13.73 14.30 -24.23
CA ALA A 627 -14.75 13.25 -24.13
C ALA A 627 -14.58 12.18 -25.22
N GLU A 628 -14.19 12.54 -26.43
CA GLU A 628 -13.85 11.62 -27.52
C GLU A 628 -12.56 10.87 -27.23
N ALA A 629 -11.54 11.53 -26.68
CA ALA A 629 -10.31 10.89 -26.23
C ALA A 629 -10.56 9.91 -25.08
N LEU A 630 -11.37 10.29 -24.08
CA LEU A 630 -11.80 9.40 -22.98
C LEU A 630 -12.64 8.24 -23.51
N ARG A 631 -13.55 8.49 -24.45
CA ARG A 631 -14.33 7.43 -25.10
C ARG A 631 -13.42 6.49 -25.88
N HIS A 632 -12.44 7.03 -26.60
CA HIS A 632 -11.43 6.26 -27.31
C HIS A 632 -10.58 5.44 -26.34
N GLN A 633 -10.08 6.01 -25.24
CA GLN A 633 -9.32 5.33 -24.19
C GLN A 633 -10.15 4.25 -23.47
N ALA A 634 -11.45 4.49 -23.27
CA ALA A 634 -12.36 3.50 -22.69
C ALA A 634 -12.63 2.34 -23.65
N THR A 635 -12.43 2.52 -24.96
CA THR A 635 -12.77 1.55 -26.01
C THR A 635 -11.56 0.99 -26.76
N HIS A 636 -10.36 1.53 -26.58
CA HIS A 636 -9.13 1.14 -27.26
C HIS A 636 -7.99 0.94 -26.24
N ASP A 637 -7.02 0.10 -26.58
CA ASP A 637 -5.81 -0.17 -25.84
C ASP A 637 -4.80 0.97 -26.04
N GLU A 638 -4.26 1.52 -24.95
CA GLU A 638 -3.39 2.70 -25.01
C GLU A 638 -2.08 2.46 -25.75
N LEU A 639 -1.53 1.24 -25.67
CA LEU A 639 -0.25 0.93 -26.27
C LEU A 639 -0.39 0.68 -27.79
N THR A 640 -1.36 -0.14 -28.19
CA THR A 640 -1.48 -0.58 -29.60
C THR A 640 -2.46 0.25 -30.42
N GLY A 641 -3.37 0.99 -29.78
CA GLY A 641 -4.46 1.71 -30.45
C GLY A 641 -5.61 0.83 -30.93
N LEU A 642 -5.53 -0.48 -30.76
CA LEU A 642 -6.58 -1.43 -31.14
C LEU A 642 -7.78 -1.35 -30.19
N PRO A 643 -9.00 -1.74 -30.61
CA PRO A 643 -10.12 -2.00 -29.73
C PRO A 643 -9.74 -2.81 -28.48
N ASN A 644 -10.22 -2.39 -27.31
CA ASN A 644 -10.00 -3.07 -26.04
C ASN A 644 -11.18 -4.00 -25.69
N ARG A 645 -11.12 -4.62 -24.51
CA ARG A 645 -12.16 -5.54 -24.02
C ARG A 645 -13.57 -4.94 -23.97
N ALA A 646 -13.72 -3.64 -23.74
CA ALA A 646 -15.03 -3.00 -23.68
C ALA A 646 -15.65 -2.89 -25.07
N LEU A 647 -14.90 -2.40 -26.07
CA LEU A 647 -15.38 -2.26 -27.44
C LEU A 647 -15.65 -3.62 -28.09
N VAL A 648 -14.80 -4.62 -27.82
CA VAL A 648 -15.03 -6.02 -28.27
C VAL A 648 -16.39 -6.54 -27.81
N LYS A 649 -16.78 -6.30 -26.55
CA LYS A 649 -18.08 -6.74 -26.01
C LYS A 649 -19.24 -6.03 -26.70
N GLU A 650 -19.12 -4.72 -26.94
CA GLU A 650 -20.13 -3.92 -27.63
C GLU A 650 -20.30 -4.34 -29.10
N MET A 651 -19.19 -4.56 -29.81
CA MET A 651 -19.18 -5.07 -31.19
C MET A 651 -19.85 -6.43 -31.28
N LEU A 652 -19.48 -7.37 -30.40
CA LEU A 652 -20.09 -8.71 -30.40
C LEU A 652 -21.57 -8.67 -30.03
N ALA A 653 -21.98 -7.83 -29.08
CA ALA A 653 -23.40 -7.65 -28.75
C ALA A 653 -24.20 -7.16 -29.98
N THR A 654 -23.64 -6.21 -30.73
CA THR A 654 -24.27 -5.65 -31.94
C THR A 654 -24.33 -6.69 -33.06
N LEU A 655 -23.23 -7.37 -33.35
CA LEU A 655 -23.15 -8.40 -34.41
C LEU A 655 -24.03 -9.62 -34.12
N LEU A 656 -24.16 -10.02 -32.85
CA LEU A 656 -24.99 -11.18 -32.46
C LEU A 656 -26.48 -10.85 -32.35
N ALA A 657 -26.85 -9.56 -32.26
CA ALA A 657 -28.23 -9.10 -32.39
C ALA A 657 -28.73 -9.12 -33.85
N SER A 658 -27.82 -9.16 -34.82
CA SER A 658 -28.14 -9.22 -36.25
C SER A 658 -28.72 -10.59 -36.68
N PRO A 659 -29.59 -10.64 -37.70
CA PRO A 659 -30.03 -11.89 -38.32
C PRO A 659 -28.86 -12.73 -38.87
N GLU A 660 -27.73 -12.10 -39.17
CA GLU A 660 -26.53 -12.76 -39.71
C GLU A 660 -25.59 -13.32 -38.64
N ARG A 661 -26.01 -13.39 -37.36
CA ARG A 661 -25.18 -13.86 -36.23
C ARG A 661 -24.44 -15.17 -36.50
N ALA A 662 -25.00 -16.10 -37.27
CA ALA A 662 -24.37 -17.40 -37.56
C ALA A 662 -23.08 -17.28 -38.39
N LYS A 663 -22.85 -16.12 -39.04
CA LYS A 663 -21.67 -15.83 -39.86
C LYS A 663 -20.56 -15.13 -39.07
N VAL A 664 -20.77 -14.81 -37.79
CA VAL A 664 -19.76 -14.17 -36.95
C VAL A 664 -18.73 -15.20 -36.50
N ALA A 665 -17.45 -14.86 -36.47
CA ALA A 665 -16.42 -15.65 -35.79
C ALA A 665 -15.54 -14.79 -34.90
N VAL A 666 -15.04 -15.43 -33.85
CA VAL A 666 -14.10 -14.84 -32.90
C VAL A 666 -12.86 -15.73 -32.86
N LEU A 667 -11.70 -15.14 -33.08
CA LEU A 667 -10.41 -15.78 -32.90
C LEU A 667 -9.71 -15.16 -31.70
N PHE A 668 -9.24 -15.99 -30.78
CA PHE A 668 -8.42 -15.61 -29.64
C PHE A 668 -6.98 -16.05 -29.91
N CYS A 669 -6.04 -15.12 -29.80
CA CYS A 669 -4.65 -15.30 -30.20
C CYS A 669 -3.73 -14.92 -29.04
N ASP A 670 -2.85 -15.83 -28.64
CA ASP A 670 -1.84 -15.63 -27.60
C ASP A 670 -0.45 -15.72 -28.24
N ILE A 671 0.41 -14.72 -28.04
CA ILE A 671 1.75 -14.69 -28.64
C ILE A 671 2.67 -15.68 -27.90
N ASP A 672 3.15 -16.69 -28.63
CA ASP A 672 3.97 -17.74 -28.04
C ASP A 672 5.31 -17.19 -27.51
N ASN A 673 5.65 -17.54 -26.28
CA ASN A 673 6.89 -17.15 -25.60
C ASN A 673 7.11 -15.62 -25.49
N PHE A 674 6.05 -14.81 -25.47
CA PHE A 674 6.17 -13.36 -25.31
C PHE A 674 6.92 -12.97 -24.02
N LYS A 675 6.64 -13.65 -22.91
CA LYS A 675 7.37 -13.45 -21.64
C LYS A 675 8.88 -13.57 -21.81
N ARG A 676 9.36 -14.53 -22.62
CA ARG A 676 10.79 -14.70 -22.92
C ARG A 676 11.38 -13.48 -23.64
N VAL A 677 10.60 -12.81 -24.48
CA VAL A 677 11.01 -11.57 -25.16
C VAL A 677 11.21 -10.45 -24.13
N ASN A 678 10.25 -10.26 -23.23
CA ASN A 678 10.35 -9.27 -22.16
C ASN A 678 11.54 -9.55 -21.23
N ASP A 679 11.72 -10.81 -20.83
CA ASP A 679 12.78 -11.21 -19.91
C ASP A 679 14.17 -11.06 -20.56
N SER A 680 14.27 -11.23 -21.89
CA SER A 680 15.56 -11.18 -22.61
C SER A 680 15.93 -9.76 -23.09
N LEU A 681 14.96 -8.94 -23.45
CA LEU A 681 15.18 -7.65 -24.13
C LEU A 681 14.58 -6.45 -23.39
N GLY A 682 13.84 -6.67 -22.29
CA GLY A 682 13.16 -5.64 -21.51
C GLY A 682 11.71 -5.39 -21.94
N HIS A 683 10.93 -4.72 -21.08
CA HIS A 683 9.53 -4.42 -21.34
C HIS A 683 9.33 -3.47 -22.54
N ASP A 684 10.21 -2.48 -22.72
CA ASP A 684 10.16 -1.57 -23.87
C ASP A 684 10.24 -2.31 -25.22
N ALA A 685 11.03 -3.39 -25.27
CA ALA A 685 11.18 -4.27 -26.42
C ALA A 685 9.90 -5.09 -26.68
N GLY A 686 9.25 -5.54 -25.61
CA GLY A 686 7.94 -6.18 -25.65
C GLY A 686 6.87 -5.26 -26.19
N ASP A 687 6.86 -4.02 -25.75
CA ASP A 687 5.91 -3.01 -26.19
C ASP A 687 6.09 -2.68 -27.69
N GLU A 688 7.33 -2.54 -28.16
CA GLU A 688 7.64 -2.37 -29.58
C GLU A 688 7.13 -3.57 -30.41
N LEU A 689 7.32 -4.79 -29.91
CA LEU A 689 6.82 -6.01 -30.54
C LEU A 689 5.29 -6.03 -30.64
N LEU A 690 4.59 -5.68 -29.56
CA LEU A 690 3.12 -5.64 -29.51
C LEU A 690 2.55 -4.59 -30.48
N VAL A 691 3.16 -3.41 -30.54
CA VAL A 691 2.78 -2.36 -31.50
C VAL A 691 3.02 -2.80 -32.94
N ALA A 692 4.13 -3.48 -33.21
CA ALA A 692 4.44 -3.99 -34.55
C ALA A 692 3.45 -5.08 -35.00
N LEU A 693 3.06 -5.99 -34.11
CA LEU A 693 2.07 -7.03 -34.38
C LEU A 693 0.67 -6.44 -34.59
N ALA A 694 0.28 -5.45 -33.78
CA ALA A 694 -1.00 -4.76 -33.92
C ALA A 694 -1.15 -4.11 -35.31
N ARG A 695 -0.16 -3.31 -35.74
CA ARG A 695 -0.15 -2.68 -37.07
C ARG A 695 -0.23 -3.69 -38.21
N ARG A 696 0.42 -4.84 -38.02
CA ARG A 696 0.42 -5.92 -39.02
C ARG A 696 -0.94 -6.61 -39.11
N LEU A 697 -1.65 -6.77 -37.99
CA LEU A 697 -3.02 -7.26 -37.99
C LEU A 697 -3.97 -6.26 -38.65
N GLU A 698 -3.90 -4.97 -38.33
CA GLU A 698 -4.75 -3.94 -38.96
C GLU A 698 -4.57 -3.86 -40.48
N GLY A 699 -3.33 -3.90 -40.96
CA GLY A 699 -3.03 -3.81 -42.39
C GLY A 699 -3.19 -5.12 -43.17
N GLY A 700 -3.23 -6.26 -42.48
CA GLY A 700 -3.20 -7.60 -43.08
C GLY A 700 -4.53 -8.35 -43.03
N LEU A 701 -5.47 -7.92 -42.18
CA LEU A 701 -6.75 -8.58 -42.02
C LEU A 701 -7.68 -8.35 -43.22
N PRO A 702 -8.51 -9.35 -43.60
CA PRO A 702 -9.51 -9.17 -44.64
C PRO A 702 -10.59 -8.14 -44.26
N ALA A 703 -11.23 -7.54 -45.27
CA ALA A 703 -12.36 -6.64 -45.05
C ALA A 703 -13.49 -7.30 -44.24
N GLY A 704 -14.05 -6.58 -43.26
CA GLY A 704 -15.04 -7.11 -42.32
C GLY A 704 -14.45 -7.91 -41.14
N CYS A 705 -13.12 -7.92 -40.98
CA CYS A 705 -12.44 -8.42 -39.79
C CYS A 705 -11.80 -7.26 -39.02
N THR A 706 -11.92 -7.29 -37.69
CA THR A 706 -11.34 -6.28 -36.80
C THR A 706 -10.43 -6.96 -35.78
N ALA A 707 -9.20 -6.46 -35.63
CA ALA A 707 -8.30 -6.86 -34.55
C ALA A 707 -8.58 -6.04 -33.28
N ALA A 708 -8.35 -6.65 -32.13
CA ALA A 708 -8.50 -6.08 -30.80
C ALA A 708 -7.39 -6.63 -29.90
N ARG A 709 -7.07 -5.92 -28.82
CA ARG A 709 -6.14 -6.39 -27.79
C ARG A 709 -6.84 -6.38 -26.44
N LEU A 710 -6.86 -7.53 -25.76
CA LEU A 710 -7.55 -7.64 -24.47
C LEU A 710 -6.64 -7.28 -23.29
N SER A 711 -5.45 -7.87 -23.27
CA SER A 711 -4.45 -7.69 -22.22
C SER A 711 -3.11 -8.29 -22.69
N GLY A 712 -1.98 -7.78 -22.20
CA GLY A 712 -0.67 -8.42 -22.39
C GLY A 712 -0.37 -8.80 -23.84
N ASP A 713 -0.18 -10.09 -24.08
CA ASP A 713 0.07 -10.74 -25.37
C ASP A 713 -1.17 -11.34 -26.04
N GLU A 714 -2.37 -10.97 -25.59
CA GLU A 714 -3.63 -11.53 -26.07
C GLU A 714 -4.33 -10.60 -27.08
N TYR A 715 -4.49 -11.09 -28.31
CA TYR A 715 -5.24 -10.43 -29.37
C TYR A 715 -6.53 -11.18 -29.66
N VAL A 716 -7.59 -10.44 -29.97
CA VAL A 716 -8.86 -10.99 -30.44
C VAL A 716 -9.15 -10.47 -31.84
N ILE A 717 -9.67 -11.34 -32.69
CA ILE A 717 -10.07 -10.97 -34.04
C ILE A 717 -11.53 -11.34 -34.22
N ILE A 718 -12.34 -10.34 -34.55
CA ILE A 718 -13.78 -10.50 -34.80
C ILE A 718 -13.99 -10.40 -36.30
N CYS A 719 -14.63 -11.40 -36.88
CA CYS A 719 -15.07 -11.37 -38.27
C CYS A 719 -16.59 -11.31 -38.31
N GLU A 720 -17.14 -10.32 -38.99
CA GLU A 720 -18.59 -10.11 -39.11
C GLU A 720 -19.25 -11.16 -40.00
N ASN A 721 -18.52 -11.60 -41.05
CA ASN A 721 -19.03 -12.53 -42.04
C ASN A 721 -17.94 -13.50 -42.54
N ILE A 722 -17.89 -14.68 -41.93
CA ILE A 722 -16.94 -15.73 -42.27
C ILE A 722 -17.09 -16.28 -43.69
N ASP A 723 -18.29 -16.22 -44.27
CA ASP A 723 -18.51 -16.73 -45.63
C ASP A 723 -17.75 -15.87 -46.64
N ALA A 724 -17.67 -14.56 -46.40
CA ALA A 724 -16.93 -13.61 -47.25
C ALA A 724 -15.41 -13.85 -47.24
N VAL A 725 -14.86 -14.36 -46.13
CA VAL A 725 -13.43 -14.72 -46.01
C VAL A 725 -13.13 -16.17 -46.40
N GLY A 726 -14.15 -16.97 -46.70
CA GLY A 726 -14.01 -18.37 -47.13
C GLY A 726 -13.89 -19.37 -45.97
N GLY A 727 -14.50 -19.05 -44.83
CA GLY A 727 -14.61 -19.92 -43.65
C GLY A 727 -13.61 -19.62 -42.53
N VAL A 728 -13.92 -20.15 -41.34
CA VAL A 728 -13.13 -19.92 -40.10
C VAL A 728 -11.71 -20.44 -40.24
N ASP A 729 -11.51 -21.61 -40.87
CA ASP A 729 -10.17 -22.20 -41.06
C ASP A 729 -9.26 -21.32 -41.90
N LYS A 730 -9.81 -20.71 -42.96
CA LYS A 730 -9.05 -19.82 -43.85
C LYS A 730 -8.72 -18.51 -43.15
N LEU A 731 -9.65 -17.97 -42.37
CA LEU A 731 -9.39 -16.80 -41.53
C LEU A 731 -8.28 -17.10 -40.51
N ALA A 732 -8.38 -18.20 -39.76
CA ALA A 732 -7.40 -18.57 -38.76
C ALA A 732 -6.00 -18.86 -39.35
N THR A 733 -5.94 -19.47 -40.53
CA THR A 733 -4.68 -19.63 -41.28
C THR A 733 -4.08 -18.29 -41.70
N THR A 734 -4.93 -17.34 -42.13
CA THR A 734 -4.49 -15.99 -42.51
C THR A 734 -3.90 -15.26 -41.31
N VAL A 735 -4.60 -15.27 -40.17
CA VAL A 735 -4.13 -14.67 -38.93
C VAL A 735 -2.83 -15.33 -38.44
N ALA A 736 -2.75 -16.66 -38.44
CA ALA A 736 -1.54 -17.38 -38.08
C ALA A 736 -0.35 -16.98 -38.97
N GLY A 737 -0.59 -16.72 -40.26
CA GLY A 737 0.43 -16.22 -41.19
C GLY A 737 0.85 -14.77 -40.91
N LEU A 738 -0.08 -13.92 -40.47
CA LEU A 738 0.24 -12.54 -40.09
C LEU A 738 1.08 -12.50 -38.81
N LEU A 739 0.74 -13.30 -37.81
CA LEU A 739 1.44 -13.36 -36.52
C LEU A 739 2.75 -14.16 -36.58
N ARG A 740 2.91 -15.07 -37.53
CA ARG A 740 4.16 -15.80 -37.76
C ARG A 740 5.15 -14.96 -38.55
N THR A 741 5.92 -14.15 -37.85
CA THR A 741 6.86 -13.22 -38.47
C THR A 741 8.14 -13.03 -37.67
N ALA A 742 9.09 -12.29 -38.22
CA ALA A 742 10.27 -11.83 -37.51
C ALA A 742 10.22 -10.31 -37.41
N VAL A 743 10.15 -9.78 -36.19
CA VAL A 743 10.06 -8.35 -35.92
C VAL A 743 11.43 -7.84 -35.48
N PRO A 744 11.98 -6.79 -36.12
CA PRO A 744 13.17 -6.13 -35.64
C PRO A 744 12.83 -5.32 -34.37
N VAL A 745 13.45 -5.66 -33.25
CA VAL A 745 13.28 -4.99 -31.96
C VAL A 745 14.67 -4.67 -31.42
N HIS A 746 14.96 -3.40 -31.11
CA HIS A 746 16.30 -2.92 -30.74
C HIS A 746 17.46 -3.41 -31.65
N GLY A 747 17.20 -3.58 -32.95
CA GLY A 747 18.20 -4.03 -33.92
C GLY A 747 18.43 -5.56 -33.98
N GLN A 748 17.68 -6.37 -33.23
CA GLN A 748 17.68 -7.83 -33.33
C GLN A 748 16.38 -8.35 -33.95
N LEU A 749 16.46 -9.40 -34.79
CA LEU A 749 15.27 -10.04 -35.37
C LEU A 749 14.67 -11.06 -34.40
N VAL A 750 13.52 -10.75 -33.80
CA VAL A 750 12.79 -11.66 -32.91
C VAL A 750 11.75 -12.42 -33.70
N ARG A 751 11.85 -13.75 -33.76
CA ARG A 751 10.83 -14.61 -34.38
C ARG A 751 9.71 -14.89 -33.41
N VAL A 752 8.48 -14.64 -33.85
CA VAL A 752 7.27 -14.83 -33.05
C VAL A 752 6.26 -15.69 -33.80
N SER A 753 5.43 -16.38 -33.05
CA SER A 753 4.24 -17.11 -33.50
C SER A 753 3.13 -16.89 -32.49
N ALA A 754 1.92 -17.32 -32.83
CA ALA A 754 0.78 -17.27 -31.91
C ALA A 754 0.00 -18.58 -31.92
N SER A 755 -0.47 -18.96 -30.74
CA SER A 755 -1.48 -20.00 -30.57
C SER A 755 -2.86 -19.38 -30.74
N ILE A 756 -3.69 -19.97 -31.61
CA ILE A 756 -4.97 -19.37 -32.02
C ILE A 756 -6.13 -20.35 -31.78
N GLY A 757 -7.15 -19.89 -31.09
CA GLY A 757 -8.44 -20.58 -30.95
C GLY A 757 -9.53 -19.83 -31.69
N ALA A 758 -10.42 -20.52 -32.40
CA ALA A 758 -11.54 -19.86 -33.07
C ALA A 758 -12.88 -20.44 -32.64
N ALA A 759 -13.88 -19.58 -32.45
CA ALA A 759 -15.24 -19.95 -32.12
C ALA A 759 -16.26 -19.27 -33.04
N VAL A 760 -17.34 -20.00 -33.32
CA VAL A 760 -18.53 -19.52 -34.03
C VAL A 760 -19.78 -19.77 -33.19
N PRO A 761 -20.85 -18.98 -33.36
CA PRO A 761 -22.03 -19.10 -32.50
C PRO A 761 -22.74 -20.43 -32.74
N ASN A 762 -22.83 -21.26 -31.70
CA ASN A 762 -23.55 -22.53 -31.78
C ASN A 762 -24.96 -22.37 -31.18
N GLY A 763 -25.97 -22.26 -32.06
CA GLY A 763 -27.38 -22.10 -31.68
C GLY A 763 -27.83 -20.66 -31.39
N SER A 764 -29.11 -20.50 -31.07
CA SER A 764 -29.80 -19.20 -30.97
C SER A 764 -29.56 -18.41 -29.66
N ARG A 765 -28.84 -18.99 -28.68
CA ARG A 765 -28.60 -18.36 -27.36
C ARG A 765 -27.16 -17.95 -27.06
N ALA A 766 -26.19 -18.27 -27.93
CA ALA A 766 -24.78 -17.90 -27.69
C ALA A 766 -24.61 -16.38 -27.57
N THR A 767 -23.99 -15.93 -26.48
CA THR A 767 -23.65 -14.52 -26.22
C THR A 767 -22.23 -14.19 -26.66
N GLY A 768 -21.88 -12.90 -26.75
CA GLY A 768 -20.51 -12.48 -27.08
C GLY A 768 -19.47 -13.00 -26.07
N ASN A 769 -19.82 -13.06 -24.79
CA ASN A 769 -18.95 -13.62 -23.75
C ASN A 769 -18.75 -15.13 -23.93
N ASP A 770 -19.76 -15.88 -24.36
CA ASP A 770 -19.63 -17.31 -24.65
C ASP A 770 -18.64 -17.55 -25.79
N LEU A 771 -18.72 -16.76 -26.86
CA LEU A 771 -17.81 -16.85 -28.00
C LEU A 771 -16.36 -16.57 -27.63
N LEU A 772 -16.10 -15.52 -26.85
CA LEU A 772 -14.76 -15.21 -26.36
C LEU A 772 -14.23 -16.36 -25.51
N ARG A 773 -15.05 -16.90 -24.60
CA ARG A 773 -14.69 -18.03 -23.74
C ARG A 773 -14.42 -19.31 -24.53
N PHE A 774 -15.21 -19.60 -25.55
CA PHE A 774 -15.00 -20.78 -26.40
C PHE A 774 -13.77 -20.65 -27.29
N ALA A 775 -13.50 -19.44 -27.80
CA ALA A 775 -12.30 -19.17 -28.58
C ALA A 775 -11.04 -19.26 -27.70
N ASP A 776 -11.10 -18.76 -26.46
CA ASP A 776 -10.03 -18.88 -25.47
C ASP A 776 -9.75 -20.35 -25.10
N ALA A 777 -10.79 -21.13 -24.79
CA ALA A 777 -10.63 -22.57 -24.54
C ALA A 777 -10.03 -23.33 -25.73
N ALA A 778 -10.41 -22.98 -26.96
CA ALA A 778 -9.79 -23.54 -28.15
C ALA A 778 -8.33 -23.09 -28.30
N MET A 779 -8.00 -21.85 -27.96
CA MET A 779 -6.64 -21.31 -28.03
C MET A 779 -5.72 -22.06 -27.07
N PHE A 780 -6.20 -22.32 -25.85
CA PHE A 780 -5.45 -23.10 -24.87
C PHE A 780 -5.17 -24.53 -25.36
N GLU A 781 -6.14 -25.18 -26.01
CA GLU A 781 -5.93 -26.49 -26.63
C GLU A 781 -4.90 -26.44 -27.78
N ALA A 782 -4.91 -25.35 -28.57
CA ALA A 782 -3.89 -25.11 -29.58
C ALA A 782 -2.49 -24.98 -28.93
N LYS A 783 -2.38 -24.26 -27.81
CA LYS A 783 -1.14 -24.07 -27.05
C LYS A 783 -0.61 -25.39 -26.49
N ARG A 784 -1.48 -26.26 -25.95
CA ARG A 784 -1.12 -27.63 -25.51
C ARG A 784 -0.62 -28.51 -26.66
N SER A 785 -1.15 -28.31 -27.86
CA SER A 785 -0.77 -29.06 -29.07
C SER A 785 0.52 -28.53 -29.73
N GLY A 786 1.14 -27.49 -29.16
CA GLY A 786 2.42 -26.90 -29.56
C GLY A 786 2.29 -25.47 -30.11
N ALA A 787 3.39 -24.72 -30.05
CA ALA A 787 3.44 -23.31 -30.49
C ALA A 787 3.05 -23.13 -31.98
N GLY A 788 2.39 -22.01 -32.29
CA GLY A 788 2.02 -21.63 -33.65
C GLY A 788 0.89 -22.48 -34.27
N ARG A 789 0.04 -23.08 -33.43
CA ARG A 789 -1.09 -23.93 -33.85
C ARG A 789 -2.42 -23.18 -33.83
N VAL A 790 -3.39 -23.75 -34.52
CA VAL A 790 -4.77 -23.26 -34.60
C VAL A 790 -5.70 -24.39 -34.16
N ALA A 791 -6.71 -24.07 -33.33
CA ALA A 791 -7.78 -24.99 -32.98
C ALA A 791 -9.16 -24.32 -33.07
N LEU A 792 -10.18 -25.10 -33.45
CA LEU A 792 -11.57 -24.66 -33.49
C LEU A 792 -12.32 -25.14 -32.25
N ALA A 793 -13.21 -24.30 -31.73
CA ALA A 793 -14.11 -24.64 -30.64
C ALA A 793 -15.11 -25.72 -31.07
N SER A 794 -14.78 -26.98 -30.77
CA SER A 794 -15.67 -28.12 -30.99
C SER A 794 -16.78 -28.17 -29.93
N ALA A 795 -17.89 -28.86 -30.22
CA ALA A 795 -18.94 -29.08 -29.22
C ALA A 795 -18.41 -29.80 -27.95
N ALA A 796 -17.36 -30.60 -28.08
CA ALA A 796 -16.69 -31.25 -26.95
C ALA A 796 -15.87 -30.25 -26.10
N LEU A 797 -15.18 -29.29 -26.74
CA LEU A 797 -14.45 -28.20 -26.09
C LEU A 797 -15.40 -27.23 -25.38
N ILE A 798 -16.50 -26.86 -26.02
CA ILE A 798 -17.57 -26.03 -25.44
C ILE A 798 -18.15 -26.69 -24.19
N ALA A 799 -18.50 -27.98 -24.28
CA ALA A 799 -18.96 -28.75 -23.12
C ALA A 799 -17.87 -28.93 -22.05
N SER A 800 -16.58 -28.94 -22.43
CA SER A 800 -15.46 -28.97 -21.48
C SER A 800 -15.34 -27.66 -20.71
N ALA A 801 -15.46 -26.52 -21.38
CA ALA A 801 -15.41 -25.19 -20.77
C ALA A 801 -16.58 -24.95 -19.80
N ASP A 802 -17.80 -25.40 -20.14
CA ASP A 802 -18.94 -25.36 -19.21
C ASP A 802 -18.72 -26.30 -18.01
N ARG A 803 -18.12 -27.47 -18.24
CA ARG A 803 -17.78 -28.42 -17.17
C ARG A 803 -16.70 -27.87 -16.24
N GLN A 804 -15.76 -27.04 -16.71
CA GLN A 804 -14.71 -26.44 -15.88
C GLN A 804 -15.26 -25.41 -14.89
N VAL A 805 -16.20 -24.54 -15.30
CA VAL A 805 -16.81 -23.56 -14.38
C VAL A 805 -17.59 -24.25 -13.25
N HIS A 806 -18.34 -25.31 -13.59
CA HIS A 806 -19.04 -26.10 -12.57
C HIS A 806 -18.05 -26.82 -11.65
N LEU A 807 -16.97 -27.36 -12.22
CA LEU A 807 -15.92 -28.03 -11.47
C LEU A 807 -15.14 -27.05 -10.56
N GLU A 808 -14.99 -25.79 -10.95
CA GLU A 808 -14.41 -24.73 -10.11
C GLU A 808 -15.26 -24.47 -8.86
N GLY A 809 -16.58 -24.30 -9.04
CA GLY A 809 -17.51 -24.15 -7.92
C GLY A 809 -17.49 -25.35 -6.98
N GLN A 810 -17.46 -26.56 -7.53
CA GLN A 810 -17.36 -27.81 -6.76
C GLN A 810 -16.01 -27.97 -6.06
N LEU A 811 -14.91 -27.51 -6.65
CA LEU A 811 -13.58 -27.56 -6.06
C LEU A 811 -13.47 -26.59 -4.88
N ARG A 812 -14.03 -25.39 -5.02
CA ARG A 812 -14.12 -24.41 -3.94
C ARG A 812 -14.92 -24.95 -2.74
N ASP A 813 -16.05 -25.61 -3.01
CA ASP A 813 -16.82 -26.31 -1.98
C ASP A 813 -16.03 -27.46 -1.34
N ALA A 814 -15.30 -28.25 -2.14
CA ALA A 814 -14.47 -29.34 -1.64
C ALA A 814 -13.33 -28.83 -0.74
N LEU A 815 -12.68 -27.71 -1.09
CA LEU A 815 -11.66 -27.08 -0.26
C LEU A 815 -12.21 -26.57 1.08
N ALA A 816 -13.41 -25.99 1.07
CA ALA A 816 -14.06 -25.48 2.28
C ALA A 816 -14.52 -26.58 3.26
N HIS A 817 -14.78 -27.79 2.77
CA HIS A 817 -15.36 -28.90 3.55
C HIS A 817 -14.45 -30.14 3.64
N ASP A 818 -13.13 -29.99 3.47
CA ASP A 818 -12.16 -31.09 3.49
C ASP A 818 -12.53 -32.27 2.55
N GLY A 819 -13.11 -31.95 1.39
CA GLY A 819 -13.55 -32.89 0.35
C GLY A 819 -12.45 -33.41 -0.58
N LEU A 820 -11.19 -33.12 -0.28
CA LEU A 820 -10.01 -33.62 -1.00
C LEU A 820 -9.33 -34.75 -0.23
N ALA A 821 -8.49 -35.52 -0.92
CA ALA A 821 -7.71 -36.61 -0.34
C ALA A 821 -6.24 -36.52 -0.78
N LEU A 822 -5.33 -37.10 0.01
CA LEU A 822 -3.93 -37.24 -0.36
C LEU A 822 -3.60 -38.71 -0.62
N HIS A 823 -2.89 -38.95 -1.71
CA HIS A 823 -2.15 -40.20 -1.93
C HIS A 823 -0.67 -39.93 -1.73
N PHE A 824 0.08 -40.95 -1.34
CA PHE A 824 1.51 -40.85 -1.09
C PHE A 824 2.26 -41.80 -2.00
N GLN A 825 3.31 -41.29 -2.65
CA GLN A 825 4.22 -42.11 -3.44
C GLN A 825 5.61 -42.15 -2.78
N PRO A 826 6.17 -43.34 -2.51
CA PRO A 826 7.48 -43.45 -1.89
C PRO A 826 8.60 -43.03 -2.85
N VAL A 827 9.57 -42.30 -2.31
CA VAL A 827 10.90 -42.05 -2.88
C VAL A 827 11.88 -42.98 -2.17
N VAL A 828 12.51 -43.85 -2.95
CA VAL A 828 13.22 -45.02 -2.47
C VAL A 828 14.74 -44.84 -2.64
N GLY A 829 15.50 -45.18 -1.61
CA GLY A 829 16.96 -45.21 -1.65
C GLY A 829 17.53 -46.37 -2.47
N VAL A 830 18.84 -46.36 -2.68
CA VAL A 830 19.58 -47.40 -3.44
C VAL A 830 19.43 -48.81 -2.84
N ASP A 831 19.10 -48.90 -1.55
CA ASP A 831 18.94 -50.13 -0.76
C ASP A 831 17.47 -50.55 -0.55
N GLY A 832 16.51 -49.78 -1.07
CA GLY A 832 15.08 -50.09 -1.02
C GLY A 832 14.39 -49.42 0.16
N SER A 833 15.12 -48.72 1.02
CA SER A 833 14.54 -47.95 2.11
C SER A 833 13.68 -46.79 1.57
N VAL A 834 12.56 -46.50 2.23
CA VAL A 834 11.73 -45.34 1.90
C VAL A 834 12.29 -44.12 2.62
N LEU A 835 12.79 -43.13 1.87
CA LEU A 835 13.44 -41.94 2.42
C LEU A 835 12.43 -40.78 2.60
N THR A 836 11.62 -40.57 1.57
CA THR A 836 10.61 -39.53 1.47
C THR A 836 9.33 -40.12 0.90
N ALA A 837 8.19 -39.49 1.12
CA ALA A 837 6.97 -39.73 0.36
C ALA A 837 6.41 -38.42 -0.21
N GLU A 838 6.14 -38.39 -1.50
CA GLU A 838 5.51 -37.25 -2.14
C GLU A 838 3.99 -37.28 -1.93
N ALA A 839 3.46 -36.18 -1.40
CA ALA A 839 2.04 -35.98 -1.18
C ALA A 839 1.38 -35.50 -2.47
N LEU A 840 0.53 -36.36 -3.02
CA LEU A 840 -0.14 -36.16 -4.30
C LEU A 840 -1.64 -36.00 -4.07
N VAL A 841 -2.14 -34.81 -4.32
CA VAL A 841 -3.56 -34.48 -4.11
C VAL A 841 -4.46 -35.27 -5.05
N ARG A 842 -5.61 -35.69 -4.54
CA ARG A 842 -6.68 -36.38 -5.26
C ARG A 842 -8.00 -35.77 -4.85
N TRP A 843 -8.97 -35.78 -5.75
CA TRP A 843 -10.30 -35.27 -5.44
C TRP A 843 -11.34 -36.37 -5.56
N PRO A 844 -11.85 -36.90 -4.42
CA PRO A 844 -12.99 -37.80 -4.38
C PRO A 844 -14.27 -37.06 -4.77
N HIS A 845 -14.55 -36.95 -6.06
CA HIS A 845 -15.73 -36.26 -6.55
C HIS A 845 -16.97 -37.16 -6.45
N PRO A 846 -18.11 -36.67 -5.91
CA PRO A 846 -19.32 -37.49 -5.69
C PRO A 846 -19.84 -38.16 -6.96
N ASP A 847 -19.90 -37.42 -8.07
CA ASP A 847 -20.42 -37.96 -9.34
C ASP A 847 -19.36 -38.55 -10.28
N ARG A 848 -18.08 -38.17 -10.12
CA ARG A 848 -17.01 -38.46 -11.10
C ARG A 848 -15.93 -39.41 -10.56
N GLY A 849 -16.08 -39.88 -9.33
CA GLY A 849 -15.10 -40.71 -8.66
C GLY A 849 -13.81 -39.95 -8.35
N LEU A 850 -12.69 -40.65 -8.25
CA LEU A 850 -11.41 -40.07 -7.86
C LEU A 850 -10.76 -39.33 -9.04
N LEU A 851 -10.75 -38.00 -9.00
CA LEU A 851 -10.12 -37.16 -10.02
C LEU A 851 -8.62 -36.95 -9.72
N PRO A 852 -7.73 -37.15 -10.71
CA PRO A 852 -6.31 -36.83 -10.60
C PRO A 852 -6.01 -35.33 -10.77
N PRO A 853 -4.85 -34.84 -10.29
CA PRO A 853 -4.44 -33.43 -10.36
C PRO A 853 -4.57 -32.82 -11.76
N ASP A 854 -4.16 -33.53 -12.81
CA ASP A 854 -4.17 -33.05 -14.20
C ASP A 854 -5.55 -32.58 -14.70
N ILE A 855 -6.63 -33.02 -14.04
CA ILE A 855 -8.00 -32.64 -14.39
C ILE A 855 -8.43 -31.36 -13.66
N PHE A 856 -8.04 -31.16 -12.40
CA PHE A 856 -8.57 -30.07 -11.58
C PHE A 856 -7.56 -28.98 -11.22
N LEU A 857 -6.24 -29.22 -11.32
CA LEU A 857 -5.24 -28.17 -11.15
C LEU A 857 -5.38 -27.03 -12.17
N PRO A 858 -5.64 -27.29 -13.48
CA PRO A 858 -5.91 -26.20 -14.42
C PRO A 858 -7.16 -25.39 -14.06
N VAL A 859 -8.16 -26.04 -13.42
CA VAL A 859 -9.36 -25.36 -12.93
C VAL A 859 -9.06 -24.54 -11.69
N ALA A 860 -8.21 -25.04 -10.80
CA ALA A 860 -7.74 -24.31 -9.63
C ALA A 860 -6.92 -23.07 -10.02
N GLU A 861 -6.09 -23.17 -11.06
CA GLU A 861 -5.31 -22.04 -11.59
C GLU A 861 -6.22 -20.98 -12.21
N GLN A 862 -7.16 -21.38 -13.07
CA GLN A 862 -8.13 -20.47 -13.68
C GLN A 862 -9.06 -19.80 -12.65
N GLY A 863 -9.38 -20.49 -11.57
CA GLY A 863 -10.25 -20.01 -10.49
C GLY A 863 -9.54 -19.30 -9.34
N ASP A 864 -8.21 -19.08 -9.45
CA ASP A 864 -7.36 -18.49 -8.40
C ASP A 864 -7.43 -19.24 -7.05
N LEU A 865 -7.56 -20.57 -7.09
CA LEU A 865 -7.69 -21.45 -5.93
C LEU A 865 -6.38 -22.16 -5.54
N LEU A 866 -5.29 -21.98 -6.30
CA LEU A 866 -4.02 -22.69 -6.06
C LEU A 866 -3.44 -22.41 -4.68
N ARG A 867 -3.50 -21.17 -4.20
CA ARG A 867 -2.99 -20.79 -2.87
C ARG A 867 -3.78 -21.46 -1.74
N GLU A 868 -5.09 -21.59 -1.88
CA GLU A 868 -5.95 -22.28 -0.92
C GLU A 868 -5.71 -23.80 -0.94
N LEU A 869 -5.55 -24.36 -2.14
CA LEU A 869 -5.20 -25.76 -2.35
C LEU A 869 -3.87 -26.11 -1.69
N ASP A 870 -2.82 -25.33 -1.93
CA ASP A 870 -1.48 -25.56 -1.33
C ASP A 870 -1.52 -25.51 0.19
N ARG A 871 -2.26 -24.55 0.77
CA ARG A 871 -2.48 -24.47 2.23
C ARG A 871 -3.15 -25.73 2.77
N TRP A 872 -4.16 -26.23 2.05
CA TRP A 872 -4.87 -27.46 2.43
C TRP A 872 -3.98 -28.70 2.32
N VAL A 873 -3.24 -28.85 1.20
CA VAL A 873 -2.32 -29.97 0.96
C VAL A 873 -1.21 -29.98 2.01
N LEU A 874 -0.57 -28.83 2.27
CA LEU A 874 0.49 -28.70 3.25
C LEU A 874 0.03 -29.16 4.64
N ARG A 875 -1.08 -28.59 5.15
CA ARG A 875 -1.60 -28.93 6.47
C ARG A 875 -1.94 -30.42 6.59
N THR A 876 -2.60 -30.97 5.57
CA THR A 876 -3.07 -32.36 5.57
C THR A 876 -1.90 -33.34 5.44
N ALA A 877 -0.92 -33.04 4.58
CA ALA A 877 0.26 -33.87 4.37
C ALA A 877 1.13 -33.95 5.63
N LEU A 878 1.39 -32.81 6.27
CA LEU A 878 2.18 -32.74 7.50
C LEU A 878 1.52 -33.51 8.65
N LYS A 879 0.21 -33.31 8.84
CA LYS A 879 -0.57 -34.02 9.87
C LYS A 879 -0.57 -35.53 9.66
N GLU A 880 -0.66 -35.98 8.40
CA GLU A 880 -0.60 -37.40 8.07
C GLU A 880 0.81 -37.98 8.31
N ALA A 881 1.85 -37.25 7.92
CA ALA A 881 3.24 -37.66 8.06
C ALA A 881 3.72 -37.73 9.52
N ALA A 882 3.19 -36.88 10.40
CA ALA A 882 3.45 -36.93 11.84
C ALA A 882 3.14 -38.32 12.43
N GLY A 883 2.10 -39.00 11.91
CA GLY A 883 1.67 -40.32 12.36
C GLY A 883 2.36 -41.52 11.69
N TRP A 884 3.35 -41.31 10.82
CA TRP A 884 4.02 -42.42 10.12
C TRP A 884 4.94 -43.24 11.03
N PRO A 885 4.93 -44.59 10.92
CA PRO A 885 5.91 -45.41 11.60
C PRO A 885 7.31 -45.12 11.05
N SER A 886 8.34 -45.23 11.89
CA SER A 886 9.74 -45.08 11.50
C SER A 886 10.39 -46.46 11.32
N PRO A 887 10.27 -47.11 10.15
CA PRO A 887 10.87 -48.42 9.92
C PRO A 887 12.39 -48.38 10.16
N GLY A 888 12.90 -49.29 10.98
CA GLY A 888 14.31 -49.33 11.36
C GLY A 888 14.79 -48.14 12.21
N GLY A 889 13.87 -47.32 12.75
CA GLY A 889 14.20 -46.15 13.57
C GLY A 889 14.53 -44.89 12.76
N GLN A 890 14.44 -44.91 11.43
CA GLN A 890 14.61 -43.72 10.59
C GLN A 890 13.25 -43.11 10.23
N PRO A 891 13.02 -41.81 10.51
CA PRO A 891 11.78 -41.14 10.18
C PRO A 891 11.70 -40.85 8.68
N VAL A 892 10.56 -41.20 8.06
CA VAL A 892 10.28 -40.91 6.65
C VAL A 892 9.85 -39.45 6.50
N SER A 893 10.44 -38.74 5.54
CA SER A 893 10.09 -37.34 5.26
C SER A 893 8.88 -37.24 4.32
N VAL A 894 8.18 -36.12 4.33
CA VAL A 894 7.05 -35.84 3.42
C VAL A 894 7.42 -34.69 2.48
N ALA A 895 7.20 -34.89 1.19
CA ALA A 895 7.39 -33.89 0.16
C ALA A 895 6.04 -33.32 -0.28
N VAL A 896 5.96 -32.00 -0.37
CA VAL A 896 4.74 -31.26 -0.77
C VAL A 896 5.07 -30.31 -1.90
N ASN A 897 4.34 -30.46 -3.00
CA ASN A 897 4.39 -29.54 -4.14
C ASN A 897 3.66 -28.24 -3.82
N LEU A 898 4.30 -27.10 -4.13
CA LEU A 898 3.71 -25.78 -3.98
C LEU A 898 3.71 -25.05 -5.33
N ALA A 899 2.52 -24.69 -5.80
CA ALA A 899 2.32 -24.01 -7.09
C ALA A 899 1.77 -22.59 -6.93
N GLY A 900 0.88 -22.35 -5.95
CA GLY A 900 0.27 -21.06 -5.65
C GLY A 900 0.83 -20.37 -4.40
N LEU A 901 1.46 -21.12 -3.49
CA LEU A 901 2.09 -20.59 -2.27
C LEU A 901 3.62 -20.49 -2.48
N VAL A 902 4.09 -19.31 -2.91
CA VAL A 902 5.51 -19.09 -3.27
C VAL A 902 6.31 -18.42 -2.14
N PRO A 903 7.63 -18.67 -2.02
CA PRO A 903 8.44 -18.08 -0.93
C PRO A 903 8.57 -16.55 -0.92
N GLY A 904 8.03 -15.86 -1.93
CA GLY A 904 7.94 -14.39 -1.99
C GLY A 904 6.74 -13.80 -1.26
N ASP A 905 5.75 -14.62 -0.92
CA ASP A 905 4.57 -14.18 -0.19
C ASP A 905 4.97 -13.68 1.21
N PRO A 906 4.47 -12.51 1.67
CA PRO A 906 4.78 -11.99 3.00
C PRO A 906 4.48 -12.95 4.14
N GLU A 907 3.48 -13.81 3.97
CA GLU A 907 3.00 -14.77 4.97
C GLU A 907 3.57 -16.18 4.79
N PHE A 908 4.46 -16.41 3.80
CA PHE A 908 4.91 -17.76 3.43
C PHE A 908 5.51 -18.53 4.60
N VAL A 909 6.50 -17.93 5.27
CA VAL A 909 7.21 -18.54 6.41
C VAL A 909 6.24 -18.82 7.54
N ASP A 910 5.30 -17.90 7.81
CA ASP A 910 4.30 -18.05 8.87
C ASP A 910 3.32 -19.18 8.56
N ILE A 911 2.85 -19.31 7.32
CA ILE A 911 1.94 -20.39 6.89
C ILE A 911 2.61 -21.75 7.07
N VAL A 912 3.87 -21.89 6.64
CA VAL A 912 4.63 -23.14 6.79
C VAL A 912 4.91 -23.44 8.26
N ALA A 913 5.32 -22.44 9.03
CA ALA A 913 5.60 -22.60 10.47
C ALA A 913 4.35 -23.01 11.25
N ASN A 914 3.20 -22.41 10.96
CA ASN A 914 1.93 -22.74 11.59
C ASN A 914 1.49 -24.16 11.22
N ALA A 915 1.62 -24.57 9.96
CA ALA A 915 1.27 -25.93 9.54
C ALA A 915 2.15 -27.00 10.23
N ILE A 916 3.44 -26.72 10.40
CA ILE A 916 4.37 -27.61 11.14
C ILE A 916 3.99 -27.68 12.62
N ALA A 917 3.70 -26.53 13.24
CA ALA A 917 3.31 -26.46 14.65
C ALA A 917 1.97 -27.16 14.92
N GLU A 918 0.99 -27.02 14.03
CA GLU A 918 -0.31 -27.70 14.11
C GLU A 918 -0.19 -29.22 13.94
N ALA A 919 0.74 -29.68 13.10
CA ALA A 919 0.96 -31.09 12.82
C ALA A 919 1.85 -31.81 13.85
N ASP A 920 2.57 -31.07 14.69
CA ASP A 920 3.59 -31.60 15.62
C ASP A 920 4.62 -32.49 14.91
N ILE A 921 5.11 -32.02 13.75
CA ILE A 921 6.12 -32.71 12.95
C ILE A 921 7.47 -32.00 13.05
N SER A 922 8.56 -32.76 13.03
CA SER A 922 9.91 -32.19 13.01
C SER A 922 10.22 -31.52 11.67
N TRP A 923 10.91 -30.38 11.70
CA TRP A 923 11.21 -29.54 10.53
C TRP A 923 12.02 -30.29 9.45
N ASP A 924 12.94 -31.17 9.85
CA ASP A 924 13.79 -31.99 8.98
C ASP A 924 13.03 -33.05 8.16
N ARG A 925 11.79 -33.36 8.58
CA ARG A 925 10.91 -34.28 7.88
C ARG A 925 10.10 -33.60 6.77
N VAL A 926 10.21 -32.28 6.60
CA VAL A 926 9.43 -31.53 5.61
C VAL A 926 10.30 -31.19 4.40
N VAL A 927 9.83 -31.59 3.23
CA VAL A 927 10.41 -31.24 1.94
C VAL A 927 9.39 -30.41 1.15
N LEU A 928 9.78 -29.23 0.69
CA LEU A 928 8.94 -28.38 -0.16
C LEU A 928 9.46 -28.43 -1.59
N GLU A 929 8.61 -28.80 -2.52
CA GLU A 929 8.94 -28.95 -3.94
C GLU A 929 8.45 -27.73 -4.72
N LEU A 930 9.34 -27.17 -5.53
CA LEU A 930 9.10 -25.99 -6.35
C LEU A 930 9.53 -26.29 -7.78
N VAL A 931 8.68 -25.98 -8.75
CA VAL A 931 9.02 -26.14 -10.17
C VAL A 931 10.16 -25.20 -10.59
N GLU A 932 11.04 -25.67 -11.47
CA GLU A 932 12.22 -24.94 -11.96
C GLU A 932 11.90 -23.50 -12.40
N THR A 933 10.78 -23.30 -13.11
CA THR A 933 10.38 -21.99 -13.66
C THR A 933 10.02 -20.95 -12.60
N SER A 934 9.55 -21.38 -11.42
CA SER A 934 9.21 -20.50 -10.31
C SER A 934 10.47 -19.96 -9.59
N LEU A 935 11.64 -20.48 -9.96
CA LEU A 935 12.94 -20.12 -9.38
C LEU A 935 13.77 -19.20 -10.30
N VAL A 936 13.25 -18.84 -11.48
CA VAL A 936 13.92 -17.91 -12.40
C VAL A 936 13.66 -16.47 -11.94
N ASP A 937 14.72 -15.74 -11.60
CA ASP A 937 14.71 -14.37 -11.05
C ASP A 937 14.14 -14.21 -9.63
N LEU A 938 14.54 -15.09 -8.70
CA LEU A 938 14.19 -14.94 -7.29
C LEU A 938 14.75 -13.62 -6.70
N PRO A 939 13.89 -12.67 -6.29
CA PRO A 939 14.32 -11.48 -5.56
C PRO A 939 15.00 -11.87 -4.24
N SER A 940 15.86 -11.00 -3.70
CA SER A 940 16.61 -11.25 -2.46
C SER A 940 15.71 -11.68 -1.29
N ARG A 941 14.48 -11.17 -1.23
CA ARG A 941 13.48 -11.52 -0.21
C ARG A 941 13.03 -12.99 -0.29
N VAL A 942 12.82 -13.53 -1.50
CA VAL A 942 12.46 -14.95 -1.69
C VAL A 942 13.58 -15.85 -1.16
N ARG A 943 14.83 -15.52 -1.51
CA ARG A 943 15.99 -16.27 -1.04
C ARG A 943 16.08 -16.26 0.48
N GLN A 944 15.85 -15.11 1.10
CA GLN A 944 15.85 -14.98 2.55
C GLN A 944 14.77 -15.84 3.22
N SER A 945 13.55 -15.89 2.68
CA SER A 945 12.48 -16.76 3.19
C SER A 945 12.85 -18.24 3.10
N MET A 946 13.49 -18.66 2.00
CA MET A 946 13.95 -20.04 1.84
C MET A 946 15.11 -20.36 2.79
N ASP A 947 16.11 -19.48 2.90
CA ASP A 947 17.23 -19.62 3.84
C ASP A 947 16.76 -19.70 5.29
N GLU A 948 15.73 -18.94 5.66
CA GLU A 948 15.12 -18.99 6.99
C GLU A 948 14.51 -20.37 7.28
N LEU A 949 13.72 -20.90 6.34
CA LEU A 949 13.09 -22.21 6.50
C LEU A 949 14.12 -23.35 6.50
N VAL A 950 15.16 -23.24 5.67
CA VAL A 950 16.31 -24.17 5.70
C VAL A 950 17.04 -24.10 7.03
N GLY A 951 17.25 -22.89 7.58
CA GLY A 951 17.85 -22.69 8.90
C GLY A 951 17.04 -23.30 10.05
N ARG A 952 15.73 -23.50 9.85
CA ARG A 952 14.83 -24.20 10.79
C ARG A 952 14.79 -25.71 10.58
N GLY A 953 15.28 -26.23 9.46
CA GLY A 953 15.41 -27.66 9.17
C GLY A 953 14.69 -28.14 7.91
N ILE A 954 13.88 -27.31 7.25
CA ILE A 954 13.16 -27.71 6.02
C ILE A 954 14.14 -27.93 4.87
N ARG A 955 13.82 -28.87 3.99
CA ARG A 955 14.53 -29.07 2.73
C ARG A 955 13.69 -28.58 1.56
N PHE A 956 14.34 -28.00 0.55
CA PHE A 956 13.72 -27.66 -0.72
C PHE A 956 14.19 -28.62 -1.80
N ALA A 957 13.24 -29.04 -2.64
CA ALA A 957 13.49 -29.75 -3.88
C ALA A 957 13.14 -28.89 -5.08
N VAL A 958 14.01 -28.91 -6.09
CA VAL A 958 13.70 -28.35 -7.42
C VAL A 958 13.10 -29.45 -8.27
N ASP A 959 11.86 -29.23 -8.70
CA ASP A 959 11.06 -30.17 -9.49
C ASP A 959 11.11 -29.82 -11.00
N ASP A 960 10.81 -30.81 -11.85
CA ASP A 960 10.83 -30.72 -13.33
C ASP A 960 12.16 -30.21 -13.93
N PHE A 961 13.29 -30.51 -13.28
CA PHE A 961 14.58 -29.96 -13.67
C PHE A 961 15.07 -30.44 -15.03
N GLY A 962 15.42 -29.49 -15.91
CA GLY A 962 15.91 -29.74 -17.27
C GLY A 962 14.89 -29.43 -18.36
N THR A 963 13.66 -29.06 -17.99
CA THR A 963 12.63 -28.62 -18.94
C THR A 963 12.66 -27.10 -19.21
N GLY A 964 13.38 -26.33 -18.38
CA GLY A 964 13.57 -24.88 -18.50
C GLY A 964 14.98 -24.42 -18.92
N TYR A 965 15.18 -23.09 -19.04
CA TYR A 965 16.46 -22.45 -19.39
C TYR A 965 17.17 -21.86 -18.15
N SER A 966 17.34 -22.62 -17.07
CA SER A 966 18.08 -22.10 -15.91
C SER A 966 19.57 -21.91 -16.21
N SER A 967 20.08 -20.70 -15.96
CA SER A 967 21.52 -20.45 -15.96
C SER A 967 22.18 -21.17 -14.79
N LEU A 968 23.11 -22.09 -15.05
CA LEU A 968 23.94 -22.80 -14.06
C LEU A 968 24.49 -21.90 -12.93
N ALA A 969 24.78 -20.64 -13.25
CA ALA A 969 25.23 -19.64 -12.28
C ALA A 969 24.21 -19.34 -11.16
N ARG A 970 22.91 -19.43 -11.45
CA ARG A 970 21.82 -19.15 -10.50
C ARG A 970 21.53 -20.35 -9.60
N LEU A 971 21.74 -21.57 -10.10
CA LEU A 971 21.54 -22.78 -9.32
C LEU A 971 22.50 -22.86 -8.12
N LYS A 972 23.73 -22.34 -8.29
CA LYS A 972 24.75 -22.30 -7.23
C LYS A 972 24.27 -21.61 -5.96
N ASP A 973 23.41 -20.63 -6.15
CA ASP A 973 22.97 -19.65 -5.18
C ASP A 973 21.61 -20.00 -4.56
N LEU A 974 20.97 -21.09 -5.02
CA LEU A 974 19.68 -21.55 -4.52
C LEU A 974 19.86 -22.41 -3.25
N PRO A 975 19.07 -22.15 -2.18
CA PRO A 975 19.07 -22.96 -0.97
C PRO A 975 18.21 -24.25 -1.10
N ALA A 976 18.31 -24.95 -2.24
CA ALA A 976 17.59 -26.20 -2.51
C ALA A 976 18.50 -27.44 -2.46
N GLN A 977 18.24 -28.36 -1.53
CA GLN A 977 19.11 -29.50 -1.25
C GLN A 977 18.91 -30.67 -2.22
N ILE A 978 17.76 -30.70 -2.90
CA ILE A 978 17.35 -31.81 -3.76
C ILE A 978 17.08 -31.29 -5.18
N ILE A 979 17.53 -32.02 -6.18
CA ILE A 979 17.22 -31.79 -7.60
C ILE A 979 16.52 -33.05 -8.12
N LYS A 980 15.30 -32.91 -8.63
CA LYS A 980 14.52 -34.01 -9.22
C LYS A 980 14.67 -33.97 -10.75
N VAL A 981 15.10 -35.07 -11.34
CA VAL A 981 15.23 -35.24 -12.79
C VAL A 981 13.86 -35.58 -13.35
N ASP A 982 13.37 -34.74 -14.26
CA ASP A 982 12.05 -34.88 -14.88
C ASP A 982 11.88 -36.25 -15.57
N ARG A 983 10.68 -36.82 -15.43
CA ARG A 983 10.28 -38.11 -16.01
C ARG A 983 10.56 -38.19 -17.52
N ARG A 984 10.44 -37.11 -18.28
CA ARG A 984 10.66 -37.07 -19.73
C ARG A 984 12.05 -37.59 -20.08
N PHE A 985 13.07 -37.13 -19.37
CA PHE A 985 14.45 -37.60 -19.56
C PHE A 985 14.64 -39.01 -19.01
N VAL A 986 14.02 -39.37 -17.89
CA VAL A 986 14.12 -40.72 -17.31
C VAL A 986 13.45 -41.78 -18.21
N SER A 987 12.36 -41.43 -18.89
CA SER A 987 11.59 -42.37 -19.71
C SER A 987 12.38 -42.94 -20.88
N GLY A 988 13.26 -42.14 -21.49
CA GLY A 988 14.14 -42.53 -22.59
C GLY A 988 15.47 -43.17 -22.16
N VAL A 989 15.82 -43.16 -20.86
CA VAL A 989 17.10 -43.70 -20.37
C VAL A 989 17.24 -45.19 -20.71
N GLY A 990 18.32 -45.54 -21.42
CA GLY A 990 18.61 -46.89 -21.90
C GLY A 990 18.17 -47.17 -23.34
N ASN A 991 17.31 -46.33 -23.94
CA ASN A 991 16.84 -46.46 -25.32
C ASN A 991 17.23 -45.26 -26.20
N ASP A 992 17.24 -44.04 -25.64
CA ASP A 992 17.62 -42.80 -26.33
C ASP A 992 18.94 -42.24 -25.75
N PHE A 993 19.90 -42.00 -26.64
CA PHE A 993 21.19 -41.42 -26.27
C PHE A 993 21.07 -39.97 -25.79
N SER A 994 20.16 -39.18 -26.38
CA SER A 994 19.95 -37.78 -26.02
C SER A 994 19.42 -37.66 -24.59
N ASP A 995 18.37 -38.41 -24.25
CA ASP A 995 17.78 -38.41 -22.90
C ASP A 995 18.77 -38.95 -21.86
N SER A 996 19.54 -39.98 -22.21
CA SER A 996 20.60 -40.52 -21.35
C SER A 996 21.74 -39.51 -21.14
N ALA A 997 22.06 -38.70 -22.13
CA ALA A 997 23.08 -37.65 -22.01
C ALA A 997 22.60 -36.48 -21.14
N VAL A 998 21.33 -36.07 -21.27
CA VAL A 998 20.74 -35.02 -20.42
C VAL A 998 20.65 -35.50 -18.98
N ALA A 999 20.13 -36.70 -18.73
CA ALA A 999 20.08 -37.28 -17.39
C ALA A 999 21.47 -37.34 -16.74
N ASN A 1000 22.50 -37.78 -17.47
CA ASN A 1000 23.88 -37.76 -16.99
C ASN A 1000 24.37 -36.35 -16.64
N ALA A 1001 24.12 -35.36 -17.49
CA ALA A 1001 24.55 -34.00 -17.26
C ALA A 1001 23.90 -33.40 -16.00
N VAL A 1002 22.62 -33.67 -15.77
CA VAL A 1002 21.90 -33.23 -14.56
C VAL A 1002 22.47 -33.89 -13.31
N VAL A 1003 22.73 -35.21 -13.36
CA VAL A 1003 23.30 -35.97 -12.24
C VAL A 1003 24.70 -35.46 -11.87
N ASP A 1004 25.58 -35.27 -12.86
CA ASP A 1004 26.93 -34.77 -12.63
C ASP A 1004 26.93 -33.35 -12.08
N MET A 1005 26.01 -32.50 -12.56
CA MET A 1005 25.83 -31.15 -12.04
C MET A 1005 25.34 -31.16 -10.58
N ALA A 1006 24.29 -31.92 -10.25
CA ALA A 1006 23.79 -32.03 -8.89
C ALA A 1006 24.89 -32.49 -7.92
N ARG A 1007 25.65 -33.51 -8.33
CA ARG A 1007 26.80 -34.01 -7.57
C ARG A 1007 27.90 -32.96 -7.39
N ALA A 1008 28.27 -32.25 -8.45
CA ALA A 1008 29.29 -31.19 -8.39
C ALA A 1008 28.90 -30.04 -7.45
N MET A 1009 27.59 -29.85 -7.23
CA MET A 1009 27.03 -28.82 -6.35
C MET A 1009 26.72 -29.34 -4.93
N GLY A 1010 27.02 -30.61 -4.64
CA GLY A 1010 26.73 -31.23 -3.35
C GLY A 1010 25.24 -31.35 -3.04
N ARG A 1011 24.39 -31.49 -4.05
CA ARG A 1011 22.93 -31.66 -3.92
C ARG A 1011 22.54 -33.10 -4.19
N GLN A 1012 21.47 -33.56 -3.55
CA GLN A 1012 20.93 -34.90 -3.74
C GLN A 1012 20.14 -34.95 -5.07
N CYS A 1013 20.40 -35.95 -5.89
CA CYS A 1013 19.72 -36.17 -7.15
C CYS A 1013 18.64 -37.26 -7.01
N VAL A 1014 17.40 -36.93 -7.37
CA VAL A 1014 16.27 -37.88 -7.39
C VAL A 1014 15.83 -38.09 -8.83
N ALA A 1015 15.64 -39.32 -9.26
CA ALA A 1015 15.10 -39.61 -10.60
C ALA A 1015 13.61 -39.97 -10.53
N GLU A 1016 12.79 -39.27 -11.30
CA GLU A 1016 11.35 -39.48 -11.34
C GLU A 1016 10.88 -40.34 -12.51
N GLY A 1017 9.74 -41.00 -12.33
CA GLY A 1017 9.15 -41.81 -13.40
C GLY A 1017 9.96 -43.07 -13.74
N VAL A 1018 10.66 -43.64 -12.75
CA VAL A 1018 11.34 -44.93 -12.91
C VAL A 1018 10.31 -46.06 -12.97
N GLU A 1019 10.11 -46.63 -14.16
CA GLU A 1019 9.07 -47.63 -14.42
C GLU A 1019 9.65 -49.02 -14.67
N THR A 1020 10.91 -49.12 -15.08
CA THR A 1020 11.55 -50.39 -15.47
C THR A 1020 12.85 -50.65 -14.70
N ALA A 1021 13.18 -51.94 -14.54
CA ALA A 1021 14.46 -52.34 -13.94
C ALA A 1021 15.68 -51.83 -14.72
N THR A 1022 15.57 -51.75 -16.06
CA THR A 1022 16.64 -51.22 -16.92
C THR A 1022 16.92 -49.74 -16.62
N GLN A 1023 15.89 -48.90 -16.55
CA GLN A 1023 16.04 -47.48 -16.18
C GLN A 1023 16.69 -47.35 -14.80
N PHE A 1024 16.23 -48.13 -13.81
CA PHE A 1024 16.83 -48.13 -12.47
C PHE A 1024 18.32 -48.47 -12.48
N HIS A 1025 18.73 -49.53 -13.17
CA HIS A 1025 20.14 -49.93 -13.22
C HIS A 1025 21.03 -48.91 -13.95
N VAL A 1026 20.53 -48.32 -15.04
CA VAL A 1026 21.27 -47.29 -15.77
C VAL A 1026 21.43 -46.04 -14.91
N LEU A 1027 20.34 -45.51 -14.33
CA LEU A 1027 20.38 -44.33 -13.45
C LEU A 1027 21.25 -44.57 -12.20
N ARG A 1028 21.23 -45.79 -11.65
CA ARG A 1028 22.13 -46.19 -10.56
C ARG A 1028 23.60 -46.18 -10.99
N GLY A 1029 23.89 -46.59 -12.23
CA GLY A 1029 25.23 -46.50 -12.81
C GLY A 1029 25.70 -45.06 -13.04
N MET A 1030 24.78 -44.15 -13.36
CA MET A 1030 25.04 -42.70 -13.45
C MET A 1030 25.26 -42.07 -12.06
N GLY A 1031 24.77 -42.73 -11.00
CA GLY A 1031 24.93 -42.39 -9.60
C GLY A 1031 23.88 -41.40 -9.09
N VAL A 1032 22.62 -41.65 -9.45
CA VAL A 1032 21.43 -41.08 -8.82
C VAL A 1032 21.29 -41.59 -7.37
N ASP A 1033 20.89 -40.70 -6.45
CA ASP A 1033 20.85 -41.00 -5.01
C ASP A 1033 19.54 -41.66 -4.57
N ALA A 1034 18.41 -41.27 -5.17
CA ALA A 1034 17.09 -41.84 -4.86
C ALA A 1034 16.17 -41.89 -6.08
N TYR A 1035 15.13 -42.72 -6.01
CA TYR A 1035 14.30 -43.10 -7.15
C TYR A 1035 12.83 -43.04 -6.81
N GLN A 1036 12.03 -42.51 -7.72
CA GLN A 1036 10.59 -42.47 -7.61
C GLN A 1036 9.95 -42.98 -8.90
N GLY A 1037 8.94 -43.84 -8.78
CA GLY A 1037 8.20 -44.33 -9.94
C GLY A 1037 7.45 -45.63 -9.71
N TRP A 1038 6.73 -46.07 -10.73
CA TRP A 1038 5.83 -47.23 -10.64
C TRP A 1038 6.54 -48.57 -10.50
N LEU A 1039 7.85 -48.62 -10.74
CA LEU A 1039 8.67 -49.79 -10.43
C LEU A 1039 8.55 -50.20 -8.95
N PHE A 1040 8.45 -49.21 -8.06
CA PHE A 1040 8.42 -49.42 -6.61
C PHE A 1040 6.99 -49.41 -6.06
N SER A 1041 6.25 -48.33 -6.34
CA SER A 1041 4.86 -48.20 -5.93
C SER A 1041 4.16 -47.13 -6.75
N ARG A 1042 2.86 -47.33 -6.96
CA ARG A 1042 1.96 -46.24 -7.39
C ARG A 1042 1.65 -45.33 -6.19
N PRO A 1043 1.12 -44.11 -6.42
CA PRO A 1043 0.56 -43.29 -5.35
C PRO A 1043 -0.60 -44.01 -4.67
N VAL A 1044 -0.48 -44.28 -3.37
CA VAL A 1044 -1.45 -45.05 -2.59
C VAL A 1044 -2.12 -44.20 -1.50
N PRO A 1045 -3.35 -44.52 -1.06
CA PRO A 1045 -4.00 -43.83 0.05
C PRO A 1045 -3.19 -43.93 1.35
N PRO A 1046 -3.44 -43.06 2.35
CA PRO A 1046 -2.62 -42.97 3.55
C PRO A 1046 -2.55 -44.29 4.35
N LYS A 1047 -3.68 -45.01 4.43
CA LYS A 1047 -3.76 -46.31 5.12
C LYS A 1047 -2.88 -47.37 4.48
N GLU A 1048 -2.85 -47.43 3.15
CA GLU A 1048 -2.01 -48.36 2.39
C GLU A 1048 -0.55 -47.94 2.47
N PHE A 1049 -0.27 -46.64 2.42
CA PHE A 1049 1.09 -46.12 2.58
C PHE A 1049 1.71 -46.49 3.94
N ARG A 1050 0.95 -46.34 5.04
CA ARG A 1050 1.40 -46.80 6.37
C ARG A 1050 1.70 -48.29 6.41
N ALA A 1051 0.95 -49.11 5.67
CA ALA A 1051 1.22 -50.54 5.55
C ALA A 1051 2.51 -50.81 4.76
N VAL A 1052 2.75 -50.06 3.67
CA VAL A 1052 4.02 -50.10 2.93
C VAL A 1052 5.21 -49.78 3.84
N LEU A 1053 5.10 -48.74 4.66
CA LEU A 1053 6.15 -48.40 5.62
C LEU A 1053 6.38 -49.49 6.68
N ALA A 1054 5.32 -50.18 7.11
CA ALA A 1054 5.42 -51.25 8.09
C ALA A 1054 6.10 -52.53 7.55
N LEU A 1055 6.10 -52.74 6.23
CA LEU A 1055 6.70 -53.91 5.58
C LEU A 1055 8.23 -53.83 5.47
N GLY A 1056 8.82 -52.65 5.64
CA GLY A 1056 10.26 -52.43 5.53
C GLY A 1056 10.71 -52.08 4.10
N PRO A 1057 11.98 -52.34 3.74
CA PRO A 1057 12.53 -51.96 2.43
C PRO A 1057 11.77 -52.57 1.25
N LEU A 1058 11.49 -51.75 0.25
CA LEU A 1058 10.84 -52.16 -1.00
C LEU A 1058 11.78 -53.01 -1.86
N HIS A 1059 11.19 -53.87 -2.70
CA HIS A 1059 11.95 -54.75 -3.57
C HIS A 1059 12.74 -53.96 -4.63
N ILE A 1060 14.05 -54.19 -4.69
CA ILE A 1060 14.91 -53.68 -5.76
C ILE A 1060 15.21 -54.80 -6.77
N PRO A 1061 15.06 -54.55 -8.08
CA PRO A 1061 15.47 -55.50 -9.11
C PRO A 1061 16.95 -55.88 -8.97
N ARG A 1062 17.25 -57.18 -9.02
CA ARG A 1062 18.64 -57.66 -9.06
C ARG A 1062 19.22 -57.44 -10.45
N ALA A 1063 20.46 -56.94 -10.51
CA ALA A 1063 21.19 -56.87 -11.77
C ALA A 1063 21.38 -58.29 -12.32
N GLY A 1064 20.85 -58.53 -13.51
CA GLY A 1064 21.00 -59.78 -14.27
C GLY A 1064 22.31 -59.81 -15.04
#